data_AF-A0A2I8DET7-F1
#
_entry.id   AF-A0A2I8DET7-F1
#
_cell.length_a   1.000
_cell.length_b   1.000
_cell.length_c   1.000
_cell.angle_alpha   90.00
_cell.angle_beta   90.00
_cell.angle_gamma   90.00
#
_symmetry.space_group_name_H-M   'P 1'
#
loop_
_entity.id
_entity.type
_entity.pdbx_description
1 polymer ?
#
loop_
_entity_poly.entity_id
_entity_poly.type
_entity_poly.pdbx_seq_one_letter_code
_entity_poly.pdbx_strand_id
1 'polypeptide(L)'
;MALLLACLVALAPAALIGWQLLDGVRDHFGRAFADNFTQLNRQRILAPVSRELALSLRLADSEVTRRWLRNESDPAARELFFREADGYRRDLLGRAYFIASAATGNYYFNDDQPLSEAPRYTLSRGAADDGWFYKSLQASALYNINVNPDLKLKTTRVWINAQVRDGDKVLGLTGAGLDVGGFLRDFVNSGQAGVTPIIVDETGAIQAHMDPTLIAYNSGAGGADGRGMVFSLLDPGPGREELRSAMHAAQADPQSVQSAWVAVDGHRQLVSVAYMPELHWHVLTLVDLGAARVLDTGWIWPVAVGLVLLFAAMLLCFGYAVERLMLRPLRRLQQSARAIANGSYDVSLPPGGQDEIGDLSNAFGVMADKVRQHTAELESKVRERTSELENANRAMAAAHKKIGDSIDYASLIQRAILPDRQLTQSLGEHHFVLWKPRDVVGGDFYVFRSDGGNCLLGIMDCAGHGVPGALMTMLARAAIDLAITEVGPSDPAAVLTRTDSAIRAMLADAQLPRALATNTDAGLVYIDRQAGLLRYAGAKISLYASNGDALREVPGGKRALGDKRAGVYENIELSMEPGWTYTLATDGFLDQAGGEHGFGFGNTRFADMLKTHARRPLTEQVAAFTQALADYQGGQPQRDDITLLSFRFE
;
A
#
# COMPACT_ATOMS: atom_id res chain seq x y z
N MET A 1 -7.52 -9.92 19.88
CA MET A 1 -8.24 -10.90 20.71
C MET A 1 -7.97 -12.34 20.23
N ALA A 2 -8.33 -12.73 19.00
CA ALA A 2 -8.08 -14.09 18.48
C ALA A 2 -6.59 -14.51 18.48
N LEU A 3 -5.69 -13.59 18.15
CA LEU A 3 -4.24 -13.84 18.13
C LEU A 3 -3.65 -14.07 19.53
N LEU A 4 -4.16 -13.35 20.55
CA LEU A 4 -3.77 -13.53 21.95
C LEU A 4 -4.24 -14.88 22.50
N LEU A 5 -5.46 -15.30 22.12
CA LEU A 5 -6.01 -16.60 22.49
C LEU A 5 -5.21 -17.75 21.85
N ALA A 6 -4.85 -17.62 20.57
CA ALA A 6 -4.03 -18.61 19.86
C ALA A 6 -2.62 -18.74 20.49
N CYS A 7 -2.00 -17.62 20.90
CA CYS A 7 -0.71 -17.65 21.61
C CYS A 7 -0.81 -18.31 22.99
N LEU A 8 -1.88 -18.05 23.75
CA LEU A 8 -2.09 -18.68 25.06
C LEU A 8 -2.28 -20.20 24.97
N VAL A 9 -3.03 -20.67 23.98
CA VAL A 9 -3.24 -22.11 23.73
C VAL A 9 -1.94 -22.80 23.30
N ALA A 10 -1.07 -22.10 22.57
CA ALA A 10 0.24 -22.64 22.15
C ALA A 10 1.30 -22.70 23.28
N LEU A 11 1.14 -21.91 24.35
CA LEU A 11 2.12 -21.84 25.45
C LEU A 11 1.98 -22.99 26.46
N ALA A 12 0.79 -23.56 26.64
CA ALA A 12 0.56 -24.63 27.62
C ALA A 12 1.35 -25.93 27.32
N PRO A 13 1.40 -26.44 26.06
CA PRO A 13 2.24 -27.57 25.72
C PRO A 13 3.74 -27.28 25.91
N ALA A 14 4.18 -26.06 25.60
CA ALA A 14 5.59 -25.66 25.74
C ALA A 14 6.04 -25.63 27.20
N ALA A 15 5.18 -25.18 28.13
CA ALA A 15 5.46 -25.21 29.57
C ALA A 15 5.58 -26.64 30.11
N LEU A 16 4.71 -27.54 29.65
CA LEU A 16 4.72 -28.95 30.08
C LEU A 16 5.96 -29.70 29.56
N ILE A 17 6.32 -29.48 28.30
CA ILE A 17 7.56 -30.02 27.69
C ILE A 17 8.79 -29.44 28.40
N GLY A 18 8.78 -28.15 28.73
CA GLY A 18 9.86 -27.48 29.46
C GLY A 18 10.12 -28.08 30.84
N TRP A 19 9.06 -28.45 31.58
CA TRP A 19 9.23 -29.06 32.90
C TRP A 19 9.84 -30.47 32.84
N GLN A 20 9.38 -31.32 31.91
CA GLN A 20 9.96 -32.65 31.71
C GLN A 20 11.42 -32.61 31.24
N LEU A 21 11.76 -31.65 30.36
CA LEU A 21 13.14 -31.43 29.93
C LEU A 21 14.04 -31.00 31.09
N LEU A 22 13.58 -30.10 31.98
CA LEU A 22 14.38 -29.60 33.11
C LEU A 22 14.78 -30.70 34.09
N ASP A 23 13.87 -31.64 34.40
CA ASP A 23 14.18 -32.74 35.32
C ASP A 23 15.18 -33.73 34.70
N GLY A 24 15.02 -34.08 33.42
CA GLY A 24 15.99 -34.94 32.71
C GLY A 24 17.36 -34.29 32.52
N VAL A 25 17.39 -32.97 32.32
CA VAL A 25 18.62 -32.16 32.27
C VAL A 25 19.34 -32.21 33.62
N ARG A 26 18.64 -32.03 34.74
CA ARG A 26 19.27 -32.01 36.07
C ARG A 26 20.04 -33.29 36.40
N ASP A 27 19.48 -34.46 36.08
CA ASP A 27 20.14 -35.74 36.34
C ASP A 27 21.32 -36.01 35.40
N HIS A 28 21.17 -35.68 34.11
CA HIS A 28 22.24 -35.84 33.13
C HIS A 28 23.43 -34.90 33.42
N PHE A 29 23.14 -33.61 33.64
CA PHE A 29 24.17 -32.63 33.99
C PHE A 29 24.73 -32.86 35.38
N GLY A 30 23.95 -33.37 36.33
CA GLY A 30 24.43 -33.76 37.66
C GLY A 30 25.50 -34.84 37.61
N ARG A 31 25.27 -35.90 36.81
CA ARG A 31 26.29 -36.94 36.57
C ARG A 31 27.49 -36.41 35.81
N ALA A 32 27.27 -35.71 34.70
CA ALA A 32 28.35 -35.13 33.93
C ALA A 32 29.19 -34.17 34.76
N PHE A 33 28.57 -33.37 35.64
CA PHE A 33 29.26 -32.49 36.56
C PHE A 33 30.10 -33.28 37.56
N ALA A 34 29.53 -34.26 38.26
CA ALA A 34 30.25 -35.07 39.22
C ALA A 34 31.44 -35.81 38.58
N ASP A 35 31.25 -36.37 37.38
CA ASP A 35 32.29 -37.10 36.66
C ASP A 35 33.40 -36.17 36.19
N ASN A 36 33.05 -35.04 35.56
CA ASN A 36 34.03 -34.05 35.12
C ASN A 36 34.76 -33.41 36.31
N PHE A 37 34.07 -33.17 37.43
CA PHE A 37 34.68 -32.63 38.64
C PHE A 37 35.65 -33.64 39.26
N THR A 38 35.28 -34.92 39.35
CA THR A 38 36.19 -35.98 39.79
C THR A 38 37.39 -36.13 38.84
N GLN A 39 37.19 -36.11 37.52
CA GLN A 39 38.31 -36.13 36.55
C GLN A 39 39.22 -34.92 36.71
N LEU A 40 38.65 -33.73 36.87
CA LEU A 40 39.42 -32.50 37.04
C LEU A 40 40.23 -32.55 38.33
N ASN A 41 39.64 -32.98 39.44
CA ASN A 41 40.37 -33.14 40.70
C ASN A 41 41.45 -34.21 40.60
N ARG A 42 41.17 -35.33 39.93
CA ARG A 42 42.19 -36.33 39.61
C ARG A 42 43.36 -35.69 38.87
N GLN A 43 43.11 -34.92 37.81
CA GLN A 43 44.19 -34.24 37.06
C GLN A 43 44.92 -33.19 37.91
N ARG A 44 44.18 -32.40 38.71
CA ARG A 44 44.73 -31.38 39.61
C ARG A 44 45.61 -31.99 40.70
N ILE A 45 45.28 -33.18 41.21
CA ILE A 45 46.08 -33.88 42.20
C ILE A 45 47.26 -34.59 41.52
N LEU A 46 47.00 -35.30 40.43
CA LEU A 46 47.98 -36.14 39.76
C LEU A 46 49.17 -35.32 39.25
N ALA A 47 48.96 -34.21 38.55
CA ALA A 47 50.06 -33.44 37.96
C ALA A 47 51.09 -32.92 38.99
N PRO A 48 50.70 -32.20 40.06
CA PRO A 48 51.64 -31.74 41.08
C PRO A 48 52.22 -32.90 41.90
N VAL A 49 51.40 -33.86 42.35
CA VAL A 49 51.90 -34.94 43.21
C VAL A 49 52.82 -35.88 42.43
N SER A 50 52.53 -36.18 41.15
CA SER A 50 53.44 -36.95 40.29
C SER A 50 54.73 -36.21 40.00
N ARG A 51 54.73 -34.87 39.92
CA ARG A 51 55.97 -34.09 39.82
C ARG A 51 56.79 -34.20 41.10
N GLU A 52 56.18 -34.05 42.26
CA GLU A 52 56.86 -34.20 43.56
C GLU A 52 57.41 -35.61 43.73
N LEU A 53 56.65 -36.62 43.30
CA LEU A 53 57.07 -38.02 43.29
C LEU A 53 58.26 -38.22 42.35
N ALA A 54 58.19 -37.72 41.12
CA ALA A 54 59.28 -37.84 40.15
C ALA A 54 60.56 -37.14 40.64
N LEU A 55 60.45 -35.95 41.25
CA LEU A 55 61.58 -35.23 41.84
C LEU A 55 62.13 -35.96 43.07
N SER A 56 61.27 -36.54 43.91
CA SER A 56 61.67 -37.34 45.08
C SER A 56 62.39 -38.62 44.65
N LEU A 57 61.89 -39.30 43.62
CA LEU A 57 62.53 -40.48 43.03
C LEU A 57 63.85 -40.11 42.36
N ARG A 58 63.94 -38.97 41.67
CA ARG A 58 65.19 -38.46 41.08
C ARG A 58 66.23 -38.12 42.14
N LEU A 59 65.82 -37.46 43.23
CA LEU A 59 66.69 -37.20 44.36
C LEU A 59 67.14 -38.51 45.03
N ALA A 60 66.27 -39.51 45.11
CA ALA A 60 66.59 -40.83 45.65
C ALA A 60 67.57 -41.62 44.77
N ASP A 61 67.44 -41.51 43.45
CA ASP A 61 68.29 -42.21 42.47
C ASP A 61 69.62 -41.47 42.18
N SER A 62 69.73 -40.20 42.59
CA SER A 62 70.94 -39.39 42.41
C SER A 62 72.18 -40.11 42.95
N GLU A 63 73.22 -40.19 42.11
CA GLU A 63 74.52 -40.75 42.51
C GLU A 63 75.15 -39.92 43.64
N VAL A 64 74.87 -38.62 43.71
CA VAL A 64 75.34 -37.73 44.77
C VAL A 64 74.69 -38.10 46.10
N THR A 65 73.36 -38.29 46.11
CA THR A 65 72.61 -38.77 47.28
C THR A 65 73.15 -40.11 47.77
N ARG A 66 73.33 -41.07 46.86
CA ARG A 66 73.85 -42.41 47.19
C ARG A 66 75.28 -42.35 47.70
N ARG A 67 76.16 -41.59 47.07
CA ARG A 67 77.55 -41.42 47.50
C ARG A 67 77.64 -40.84 48.90
N TRP A 68 76.83 -39.84 49.22
CA TRP A 68 76.81 -39.27 50.57
C TRP A 68 76.23 -40.24 51.60
N LEU A 69 75.12 -40.92 51.32
CA LEU A 69 74.55 -41.90 52.27
C LEU A 69 75.42 -43.14 52.48
N ARG A 70 76.28 -43.51 51.51
CA ARG A 70 77.29 -44.57 51.71
C ARG A 70 78.33 -44.16 52.77
N ASN A 71 78.68 -42.88 52.86
CA ASN A 71 79.62 -42.35 53.85
C ASN A 71 79.29 -40.89 54.24
N GLU A 72 78.45 -40.72 55.26
CA GLU A 72 77.99 -39.39 55.71
C GLU A 72 79.12 -38.48 56.24
N SER A 73 80.29 -39.05 56.53
CA SER A 73 81.46 -38.33 57.06
C SER A 73 82.36 -37.70 55.98
N ASP A 74 82.13 -38.00 54.68
CA ASP A 74 82.86 -37.37 53.58
C ASP A 74 82.38 -35.92 53.39
N PRO A 75 83.22 -34.90 53.71
CA PRO A 75 82.80 -33.51 53.65
C PRO A 75 82.53 -33.03 52.22
N ALA A 76 83.22 -33.58 51.21
CA ALA A 76 83.01 -33.18 49.81
C ALA A 76 81.70 -33.76 49.26
N ALA A 77 81.38 -35.02 49.59
CA ALA A 77 80.10 -35.63 49.22
C ALA A 77 78.93 -34.94 49.93
N ARG A 78 79.11 -34.54 51.19
CA ARG A 78 78.11 -33.81 51.98
C ARG A 78 77.77 -32.46 51.38
N GLU A 79 78.77 -31.62 51.11
CA GLU A 79 78.54 -30.28 50.53
C GLU A 79 77.85 -30.38 49.16
N LEU A 80 78.28 -31.33 48.31
CA LEU A 80 77.69 -31.56 47.00
C LEU A 80 76.21 -31.97 47.11
N PHE A 81 75.90 -32.87 48.05
CA PHE A 81 74.52 -33.31 48.30
C PHE A 81 73.62 -32.15 48.73
N PHE A 82 74.00 -31.37 49.75
CA PHE A 82 73.14 -30.28 50.23
C PHE A 82 72.95 -29.19 49.17
N ARG A 83 73.96 -28.93 48.34
CA ARG A 83 73.85 -28.01 47.20
C ARG A 83 72.89 -28.53 46.13
N GLU A 84 72.96 -29.82 45.80
CA GLU A 84 72.05 -30.45 44.83
C GLU A 84 70.61 -30.49 45.39
N ALA A 85 70.44 -30.97 46.61
CA ALA A 85 69.15 -31.12 47.26
C ALA A 85 68.43 -29.77 47.48
N ASP A 86 69.17 -28.68 47.69
CA ASP A 86 68.58 -27.33 47.72
C ASP A 86 68.06 -26.89 46.33
N GLY A 87 68.62 -27.41 45.24
CA GLY A 87 68.05 -27.29 43.90
C GLY A 87 66.68 -27.96 43.80
N TYR A 88 66.59 -29.23 44.21
CA TYR A 88 65.32 -29.94 44.29
C TYR A 88 64.33 -29.22 45.21
N ARG A 89 64.77 -28.71 46.36
CA ARG A 89 63.93 -27.94 47.29
C ARG A 89 63.25 -26.75 46.60
N ARG A 90 63.96 -26.01 45.75
CA ARG A 90 63.38 -24.87 45.03
C ARG A 90 62.36 -25.28 43.97
N ASP A 91 62.53 -26.47 43.39
CA ASP A 91 61.67 -26.99 42.34
C ASP A 91 60.43 -27.72 42.90
N LEU A 92 60.55 -28.31 44.10
CA LEU A 92 59.45 -28.94 44.82
C LEU A 92 58.40 -27.89 45.23
N LEU A 93 57.13 -28.21 45.02
CA LEU A 93 55.97 -27.38 45.38
C LEU A 93 55.89 -27.14 46.88
N GLY A 94 56.17 -28.16 47.70
CA GLY A 94 56.22 -28.00 49.16
C GLY A 94 57.43 -27.19 49.65
N ARG A 95 58.31 -26.79 48.72
CA ARG A 95 59.61 -26.14 48.95
C ARG A 95 60.43 -26.80 50.05
N ALA A 96 60.25 -28.11 50.20
CA ALA A 96 60.78 -28.87 51.30
C ALA A 96 61.16 -30.29 50.88
N TYR A 97 62.33 -30.72 51.32
CA TYR A 97 62.77 -32.10 51.20
C TYR A 97 63.26 -32.63 52.55
N PHE A 98 63.22 -33.94 52.70
CA PHE A 98 63.86 -34.64 53.80
C PHE A 98 64.79 -35.73 53.27
N ILE A 99 65.76 -36.11 54.09
CA ILE A 99 66.56 -37.31 53.89
C ILE A 99 66.88 -37.94 55.24
N ALA A 100 66.78 -39.26 55.31
CA ALA A 100 66.89 -40.04 56.52
C ALA A 100 67.81 -41.25 56.29
N SER A 101 68.90 -41.34 57.03
CA SER A 101 69.89 -42.40 56.88
C SER A 101 69.43 -43.69 57.55
N ALA A 102 69.48 -44.82 56.82
CA ALA A 102 69.20 -46.12 57.41
C ALA A 102 70.33 -46.59 58.35
N ALA A 103 71.56 -46.07 58.15
CA ALA A 103 72.73 -46.46 58.94
C ALA A 103 72.81 -45.73 60.28
N THR A 104 72.57 -44.42 60.28
CA THR A 104 72.72 -43.57 61.49
C THR A 104 71.38 -43.20 62.13
N GLY A 105 70.27 -43.30 61.38
CA GLY A 105 68.96 -42.81 61.81
C GLY A 105 68.83 -41.29 61.73
N ASN A 106 69.87 -40.55 61.32
CA ASN A 106 69.82 -39.09 61.24
C ASN A 106 68.79 -38.64 60.21
N TYR A 107 67.89 -37.74 60.63
CA TYR A 107 66.85 -37.14 59.82
C TYR A 107 67.19 -35.68 59.54
N TYR A 108 67.33 -35.34 58.27
CA TYR A 108 67.60 -34.01 57.78
C TYR A 108 66.35 -33.49 57.07
N PHE A 109 65.99 -32.24 57.33
CA PHE A 109 64.83 -31.59 56.72
C PHE A 109 65.10 -30.12 56.49
N ASN A 110 64.81 -29.68 55.26
CA ASN A 110 64.97 -28.31 54.82
C ASN A 110 63.71 -27.88 54.08
N ASP A 111 63.12 -26.77 54.51
CA ASP A 111 61.95 -26.13 53.94
C ASP A 111 62.27 -24.68 53.55
N ASP A 112 61.34 -23.74 53.66
CA ASP A 112 61.58 -22.31 53.38
C ASP A 112 62.52 -21.61 54.37
N GLN A 113 62.91 -22.27 55.45
CA GLN A 113 63.94 -21.76 56.34
C GLN A 113 65.34 -21.78 55.69
N PRO A 114 66.32 -21.01 56.23
CA PRO A 114 67.69 -21.09 55.76
C PRO A 114 68.22 -22.52 55.77
N LEU A 115 68.91 -22.91 54.69
CA LEU A 115 69.43 -24.26 54.49
C LEU A 115 70.25 -24.71 55.72
N SER A 116 69.86 -25.84 56.30
CA SER A 116 70.54 -26.49 57.42
C SER A 116 71.14 -27.80 56.96
N GLU A 117 72.45 -27.93 57.15
CA GLU A 117 73.12 -29.22 56.95
C GLU A 117 73.07 -30.10 58.21
N ALA A 118 72.76 -29.57 59.39
CA ALA A 118 72.68 -30.35 60.63
C ALA A 118 71.43 -31.25 60.66
N PRO A 119 71.51 -32.46 61.24
CA PRO A 119 70.32 -33.31 61.43
C PRO A 119 69.34 -32.64 62.39
N ARG A 120 68.05 -32.73 62.08
CA ARG A 120 66.98 -32.19 62.94
C ARG A 120 66.76 -33.07 64.15
N TYR A 121 66.85 -34.39 63.98
CA TYR A 121 66.78 -35.40 65.04
C TYR A 121 67.26 -36.76 64.51
N THR A 122 67.35 -37.76 65.39
CA THR A 122 67.71 -39.14 65.04
C THR A 122 66.53 -40.07 65.32
N LEU A 123 66.16 -40.88 64.32
CA LEU A 123 65.07 -41.86 64.36
C LEU A 123 65.48 -43.10 65.19
N SER A 124 64.53 -43.66 65.96
CA SER A 124 64.76 -44.84 66.79
C SER A 124 63.73 -45.94 66.57
N ARG A 125 64.18 -47.20 66.46
CA ARG A 125 63.30 -48.38 66.30
C ARG A 125 62.33 -48.59 67.46
N GLY A 126 62.64 -48.04 68.64
CA GLY A 126 61.81 -48.18 69.86
C GLY A 126 60.73 -47.11 70.01
N ALA A 127 60.74 -46.06 69.20
CA ALA A 127 59.71 -45.01 69.23
C ALA A 127 58.56 -45.36 68.28
N ALA A 128 57.32 -45.43 68.79
CA ALA A 128 56.14 -45.74 67.99
C ALA A 128 55.98 -44.76 66.81
N ASP A 129 56.27 -43.47 67.04
CA ASP A 129 56.16 -42.40 66.05
C ASP A 129 57.19 -42.49 64.91
N ASP A 130 58.30 -43.21 65.11
CA ASP A 130 59.33 -43.41 64.07
C ASP A 130 59.09 -44.71 63.28
N GLY A 131 58.01 -45.45 63.59
CA GLY A 131 57.68 -46.73 62.97
C GLY A 131 57.46 -46.64 61.46
N TRP A 132 56.97 -45.50 60.96
CA TRP A 132 56.78 -45.26 59.52
C TRP A 132 58.09 -45.44 58.74
N PHE A 133 59.23 -44.99 59.29
CA PHE A 133 60.53 -45.02 58.62
C PHE A 133 61.00 -46.47 58.43
N TYR A 134 61.02 -47.25 59.51
CA TYR A 134 61.50 -48.63 59.46
C TYR A 134 60.58 -49.56 58.69
N LYS A 135 59.26 -49.34 58.72
CA LYS A 135 58.31 -50.05 57.85
C LYS A 135 58.54 -49.69 56.38
N SER A 136 58.79 -48.41 56.09
CA SER A 136 59.09 -47.95 54.74
C SER A 136 60.41 -48.50 54.19
N LEU A 137 61.43 -48.72 55.02
CA LEU A 137 62.67 -49.39 54.61
C LEU A 137 62.48 -50.86 54.25
N GLN A 138 61.49 -51.53 54.87
CA GLN A 138 61.17 -52.94 54.64
C GLN A 138 60.14 -53.17 53.54
N ALA A 139 59.46 -52.11 53.09
CA ALA A 139 58.46 -52.18 52.04
C ALA A 139 59.08 -52.62 50.71
N SER A 140 58.35 -53.46 49.96
CA SER A 140 58.75 -53.89 48.61
C SER A 140 58.64 -52.76 47.58
N ALA A 141 57.72 -51.81 47.80
CA ALA A 141 57.55 -50.65 46.94
C ALA A 141 58.73 -49.67 47.08
N LEU A 142 59.16 -49.09 45.96
CA LEU A 142 60.26 -48.11 45.90
C LEU A 142 59.92 -46.79 46.60
N TYR A 143 58.64 -46.51 46.75
CA TYR A 143 58.16 -45.37 47.50
C TYR A 143 56.84 -45.71 48.18
N ASN A 144 56.47 -44.91 49.17
CA ASN A 144 55.11 -44.85 49.66
C ASN A 144 54.73 -43.39 49.92
N ILE A 145 53.43 -43.11 49.89
CA ILE A 145 52.89 -41.80 50.20
C ILE A 145 52.07 -41.95 51.47
N ASN A 146 52.40 -41.14 52.47
CA ASN A 146 51.78 -41.22 53.78
C ASN A 146 51.31 -39.85 54.24
N VAL A 147 50.07 -39.78 54.72
CA VAL A 147 49.55 -38.60 55.41
C VAL A 147 49.76 -38.80 56.90
N ASN A 148 50.63 -37.98 57.49
CA ASN A 148 50.97 -38.09 58.91
C ASN A 148 51.04 -36.69 59.57
N PRO A 149 50.39 -36.48 60.73
CA PRO A 149 50.72 -35.37 61.60
C PRO A 149 52.14 -35.57 62.12
N ASP A 150 53.09 -34.79 61.61
CA ASP A 150 54.44 -34.80 62.16
C ASP A 150 54.39 -34.14 63.55
N LEU A 151 54.42 -34.97 64.60
CA LEU A 151 54.34 -34.52 65.99
C LEU A 151 55.54 -33.66 66.41
N LYS A 152 56.70 -33.84 65.75
CA LYS A 152 57.94 -33.10 66.02
C LYS A 152 57.96 -31.76 65.29
N LEU A 153 57.45 -31.71 64.06
CA LEU A 153 57.33 -30.49 63.24
C LEU A 153 56.00 -29.74 63.44
N LYS A 154 55.06 -30.31 64.21
CA LYS A 154 53.70 -29.80 64.47
C LYS A 154 52.92 -29.43 63.20
N THR A 155 53.19 -30.13 62.11
CA THR A 155 52.51 -29.92 60.82
C THR A 155 52.06 -31.25 60.26
N THR A 156 50.87 -31.29 59.65
CA THR A 156 50.43 -32.50 58.93
C THR A 156 50.93 -32.36 57.50
N ARG A 157 51.70 -33.35 57.04
CA ARG A 157 52.25 -33.35 55.68
C ARG A 157 51.92 -34.65 54.96
N VAL A 158 51.74 -34.54 53.64
CA VAL A 158 51.75 -35.68 52.74
C VAL A 158 53.21 -35.93 52.40
N TRP A 159 53.75 -36.99 52.97
CA TRP A 159 55.14 -37.37 52.79
C TRP A 159 55.26 -38.36 51.65
N ILE A 160 56.06 -38.00 50.66
CA ILE A 160 56.50 -38.92 49.62
C ILE A 160 57.82 -39.52 50.11
N ASN A 161 57.78 -40.77 50.55
CA ASN A 161 58.94 -41.47 51.05
C ASN A 161 59.51 -42.34 49.94
N ALA A 162 60.58 -41.89 49.28
CA ALA A 162 61.31 -42.67 48.28
C ALA A 162 62.51 -43.38 48.91
N GLN A 163 62.69 -44.66 48.59
CA GLN A 163 63.82 -45.45 49.06
C GLN A 163 65.08 -45.10 48.27
N VAL A 164 66.14 -44.72 48.98
CA VAL A 164 67.48 -44.60 48.39
C VAL A 164 68.12 -45.97 48.39
N ARG A 165 68.33 -46.54 47.21
CA ARG A 165 68.86 -47.90 47.04
C ARG A 165 70.22 -47.92 46.36
N ASP A 166 71.05 -48.84 46.80
CA ASP A 166 72.29 -49.21 46.14
C ASP A 166 72.27 -50.71 45.88
N GLY A 167 71.83 -51.08 44.66
CA GLY A 167 71.40 -52.44 44.35
C GLY A 167 70.23 -52.87 45.25
N ASP A 168 70.36 -54.01 45.91
CA ASP A 168 69.33 -54.56 46.81
C ASP A 168 69.34 -53.92 48.21
N LYS A 169 70.36 -53.12 48.54
CA LYS A 169 70.51 -52.51 49.87
C LYS A 169 69.82 -51.14 49.91
N VAL A 170 68.90 -50.95 50.85
CA VAL A 170 68.30 -49.64 51.14
C VAL A 170 69.24 -48.84 52.06
N LEU A 171 69.77 -47.72 51.56
CA LEU A 171 70.70 -46.84 52.29
C LEU A 171 69.98 -45.81 53.16
N GLY A 172 68.73 -45.49 52.84
CA GLY A 172 67.94 -44.50 53.55
C GLY A 172 66.63 -44.21 52.83
N LEU A 173 65.90 -43.22 53.33
CA LEU A 173 64.72 -42.64 52.67
C LEU A 173 64.99 -41.18 52.36
N THR A 174 64.46 -40.70 51.25
CA THR A 174 64.44 -39.28 50.92
C THR A 174 63.11 -38.94 50.27
N GLY A 175 62.79 -37.66 50.20
CA GLY A 175 61.68 -37.20 49.38
C GLY A 175 61.12 -35.88 49.86
N ALA A 176 59.88 -35.63 49.48
CA ALA A 176 59.23 -34.35 49.64
C ALA A 176 58.09 -34.42 50.67
N GLY A 177 57.88 -33.30 51.35
CA GLY A 177 56.75 -33.13 52.28
C GLY A 177 55.84 -32.02 51.79
N LEU A 178 54.64 -32.38 51.32
CA LEU A 178 53.61 -31.41 50.95
C LEU A 178 52.80 -31.03 52.19
N ASP A 179 52.58 -29.73 52.41
CA ASP A 179 51.72 -29.28 53.51
C ASP A 179 50.28 -29.78 53.30
N VAL A 180 49.71 -30.52 54.27
CA VAL A 180 48.33 -31.02 54.18
C VAL A 180 47.34 -29.88 54.26
N GLY A 181 47.65 -28.79 54.96
CA GLY A 181 46.78 -27.62 54.98
C GLY A 181 46.64 -26.99 53.59
N GLY A 182 47.77 -26.76 52.91
CA GLY A 182 47.82 -26.35 51.50
C GLY A 182 47.16 -27.38 50.59
N PHE A 183 47.55 -28.65 50.70
CA PHE A 183 47.02 -29.72 49.86
C PHE A 183 45.49 -29.90 50.02
N LEU A 184 44.96 -29.90 51.24
CA LEU A 184 43.51 -29.97 51.46
C LEU A 184 42.80 -28.74 50.94
N ARG A 185 43.35 -27.53 51.13
CA ARG A 185 42.76 -26.30 50.58
C ARG A 185 42.79 -26.27 49.05
N ASP A 186 43.88 -26.73 48.45
CA ASP A 186 44.12 -26.61 47.01
C ASP A 186 43.44 -27.74 46.22
N PHE A 187 43.24 -28.92 46.85
CA PHE A 187 42.80 -30.12 46.15
C PHE A 187 41.54 -30.80 46.73
N VAL A 188 41.15 -30.50 47.97
CA VAL A 188 39.98 -31.12 48.64
C VAL A 188 38.90 -30.07 49.02
N ASN A 189 39.25 -28.81 49.20
CA ASN A 189 38.26 -27.77 49.41
C ASN A 189 37.70 -27.32 48.05
N SER A 190 36.58 -27.92 47.66
CA SER A 190 35.85 -27.51 46.45
C SER A 190 35.30 -26.08 46.56
N GLY A 191 35.05 -25.59 47.78
CA GLY A 191 34.29 -24.37 48.05
C GLY A 191 32.83 -24.44 47.57
N GLN A 192 32.40 -25.57 47.00
CA GLN A 192 31.08 -25.75 46.40
C GLN A 192 30.16 -26.47 47.38
N ALA A 193 29.04 -25.81 47.71
CA ALA A 193 28.01 -26.40 48.55
C ALA A 193 27.53 -27.73 47.94
N GLY A 194 27.39 -28.78 48.76
CA GLY A 194 26.93 -30.09 48.32
C GLY A 194 27.93 -30.93 47.54
N VAL A 195 29.21 -30.52 47.44
CA VAL A 195 30.27 -31.28 46.77
C VAL A 195 31.40 -31.59 47.75
N THR A 196 31.56 -32.87 48.09
CA THR A 196 32.56 -33.35 49.06
C THR A 196 33.56 -34.27 48.36
N PRO A 197 34.74 -33.78 47.98
CA PRO A 197 35.80 -34.64 47.46
C PRO A 197 36.53 -35.34 48.61
N ILE A 198 36.96 -36.57 48.36
CA ILE A 198 37.62 -37.46 49.31
C ILE A 198 38.72 -38.20 48.55
N ILE A 199 39.91 -38.29 49.13
CA ILE A 199 40.98 -39.16 48.59
C ILE A 199 41.06 -40.38 49.49
N VAL A 200 41.08 -41.56 48.89
CA VAL A 200 41.24 -42.82 49.60
C VAL A 200 42.33 -43.67 48.94
N ASP A 201 42.92 -44.59 49.70
CA ASP A 201 43.79 -45.62 49.11
C ASP A 201 42.98 -46.77 48.48
N GLU A 202 43.66 -47.73 47.87
CA GLU A 202 43.03 -48.90 47.22
C GLU A 202 42.10 -49.70 48.15
N THR A 203 42.28 -49.61 49.47
CA THR A 203 41.45 -50.31 50.46
C THR A 203 40.22 -49.50 50.86
N GLY A 204 40.19 -48.21 50.52
CA GLY A 204 39.15 -47.26 50.91
C GLY A 204 39.48 -46.49 52.20
N ALA A 205 40.72 -46.53 52.68
CA ALA A 205 41.13 -45.71 53.83
C ALA A 205 41.36 -44.26 53.36
N ILE A 206 40.74 -43.32 54.06
CA ILE A 206 40.68 -41.90 53.68
C ILE A 206 42.05 -41.26 53.90
N GLN A 207 42.72 -40.89 52.82
CA GLN A 207 44.00 -40.17 52.82
C GLN A 207 43.80 -38.67 53.02
N ALA A 208 42.69 -38.12 52.52
CA ALA A 208 42.41 -36.70 52.57
C ALA A 208 40.91 -36.42 52.64
N HIS A 209 40.51 -35.58 53.60
CA HIS A 209 39.14 -35.14 53.82
C HIS A 209 39.11 -33.75 54.47
N MET A 210 38.05 -32.96 54.24
CA MET A 210 37.88 -31.62 54.84
C MET A 210 37.78 -31.67 56.36
N ASP A 211 37.12 -32.69 56.89
CA ASP A 211 37.16 -33.04 58.30
C ASP A 211 38.39 -33.93 58.58
N PRO A 212 39.42 -33.41 59.28
CA PRO A 212 40.65 -34.17 59.55
C PRO A 212 40.42 -35.35 60.48
N THR A 213 39.31 -35.39 61.24
CA THR A 213 38.98 -36.52 62.11
C THR A 213 38.64 -37.80 61.35
N LEU A 214 38.31 -37.66 60.06
CA LEU A 214 38.00 -38.77 59.16
C LEU A 214 39.23 -39.33 58.43
N ILE A 215 40.40 -38.69 58.54
CA ILE A 215 41.62 -39.10 57.84
C ILE A 215 42.24 -40.31 58.55
N ALA A 216 42.53 -41.35 57.78
CA ALA A 216 43.27 -42.54 58.21
C ALA A 216 44.79 -42.25 58.20
N TYR A 217 45.29 -41.68 59.29
CA TYR A 217 46.72 -41.41 59.44
C TYR A 217 47.56 -42.69 59.43
N ASN A 218 48.70 -42.66 58.74
CA ASN A 218 49.66 -43.77 58.63
C ASN A 218 49.15 -45.06 57.94
N SER A 219 48.08 -45.00 57.13
CA SER A 219 47.56 -46.20 56.44
C SER A 219 48.53 -46.76 55.38
N GLY A 220 49.29 -45.90 54.68
CA GLY A 220 50.26 -46.29 53.64
C GLY A 220 51.49 -47.06 54.16
N ALA A 221 51.67 -47.14 55.49
CA ALA A 221 52.64 -48.01 56.16
C ALA A 221 51.99 -49.27 56.79
N GLY A 222 50.75 -49.61 56.42
CA GLY A 222 50.05 -50.84 56.81
C GLY A 222 49.40 -50.84 58.20
N GLY A 223 48.87 -49.70 58.68
CA GLY A 223 48.33 -49.56 60.04
C GLY A 223 46.95 -48.89 60.14
N ALA A 224 45.94 -49.37 59.41
CA ALA A 224 44.58 -48.81 59.50
C ALA A 224 43.70 -49.55 60.54
N ASP A 225 43.40 -48.90 61.67
CA ASP A 225 42.52 -49.38 62.74
C ASP A 225 41.01 -49.17 62.42
N GLY A 226 40.53 -49.54 61.22
CA GLY A 226 39.10 -49.52 60.84
C GLY A 226 38.32 -48.19 60.91
N ARG A 227 38.85 -47.17 61.61
CA ARG A 227 38.42 -45.77 61.63
C ARG A 227 39.06 -45.07 60.45
N GLY A 228 38.27 -44.23 59.77
CA GLY A 228 38.71 -43.50 58.57
C GLY A 228 38.56 -44.29 57.27
N MET A 229 37.62 -45.23 57.20
CA MET A 229 37.26 -45.89 55.93
C MET A 229 36.12 -45.13 55.25
N VAL A 230 36.18 -44.93 53.93
CA VAL A 230 35.12 -44.21 53.20
C VAL A 230 33.76 -44.89 53.32
N PHE A 231 33.75 -46.22 53.42
CA PHE A 231 32.52 -46.99 53.58
C PHE A 231 31.81 -46.76 54.93
N SER A 232 32.51 -46.26 55.96
CA SER A 232 31.87 -45.89 57.23
C SER A 232 31.11 -44.57 57.14
N LEU A 233 31.36 -43.76 56.11
CA LEU A 233 30.64 -42.52 55.86
C LEU A 233 29.28 -42.76 55.18
N LEU A 234 29.08 -43.92 54.58
CA LEU A 234 27.84 -44.24 53.86
C LEU A 234 26.83 -44.90 54.79
N ASP A 235 25.55 -44.61 54.57
CA ASP A 235 24.44 -45.28 55.26
C ASP A 235 24.45 -46.80 54.95
N PRO A 236 23.96 -47.66 55.87
CA PRO A 236 23.80 -49.08 55.59
C PRO A 236 22.85 -49.31 54.41
N GLY A 237 23.33 -49.90 53.32
CA GLY A 237 22.53 -50.13 52.13
C GLY A 237 23.33 -50.60 50.91
N PRO A 238 22.68 -50.79 49.75
CA PRO A 238 23.33 -51.26 48.52
C PRO A 238 24.43 -50.31 48.04
N GLY A 239 24.34 -49.01 48.36
CA GLY A 239 25.33 -47.99 47.99
C GLY A 239 26.76 -48.31 48.46
N ARG A 240 26.95 -49.04 49.56
CA ARG A 240 28.30 -49.46 50.01
C ARG A 240 28.94 -50.46 49.05
N GLU A 241 28.16 -51.38 48.51
CA GLU A 241 28.63 -52.39 47.55
C GLU A 241 28.78 -51.78 46.15
N GLU A 242 27.89 -50.85 45.79
CA GLU A 242 28.01 -50.08 44.55
C GLU A 242 29.28 -49.23 44.55
N LEU A 243 29.63 -48.57 45.68
CA LEU A 243 30.89 -47.83 45.77
C LEU A 243 32.11 -48.75 45.65
N ARG A 244 32.10 -49.91 46.32
CA ARG A 244 33.19 -50.89 46.21
C ARG A 244 33.36 -51.37 44.77
N SER A 245 32.24 -51.64 44.10
CA SER A 245 32.23 -52.03 42.68
C SER A 245 32.76 -50.91 41.78
N ALA A 246 32.38 -49.66 42.03
CA ALA A 246 32.89 -48.49 41.29
C ALA A 246 34.40 -48.29 41.50
N MET A 247 34.91 -48.48 42.72
CA MET A 247 36.36 -48.41 43.01
C MET A 247 37.15 -49.50 42.28
N HIS A 248 36.65 -50.75 42.25
CA HIS A 248 37.28 -51.83 41.49
C HIS A 248 37.20 -51.61 39.97
N ALA A 249 36.07 -51.13 39.47
CA ALA A 249 35.92 -50.80 38.05
C ALA A 249 36.87 -49.66 37.63
N ALA A 250 37.05 -48.64 38.47
CA ALA A 250 38.01 -47.56 38.23
C ALA A 250 39.47 -48.04 38.28
N GLN A 251 39.79 -49.07 39.05
CA GLN A 251 41.12 -49.71 39.01
C GLN A 251 41.35 -50.47 37.71
N ALA A 252 40.33 -51.19 37.23
CA ALA A 252 40.40 -51.95 35.98
C ALA A 252 40.53 -51.05 34.75
N ASP A 253 39.93 -49.85 34.80
CA ASP A 253 40.04 -48.83 33.76
C ASP A 253 40.38 -47.45 34.37
N PRO A 254 41.68 -47.15 34.58
CA PRO A 254 42.12 -45.90 35.21
C PRO A 254 41.80 -44.62 34.42
N GLN A 255 41.36 -44.74 33.16
CA GLN A 255 41.01 -43.58 32.33
C GLN A 255 39.55 -43.16 32.50
N SER A 256 38.67 -44.04 33.00
CA SER A 256 37.26 -43.72 33.19
C SER A 256 36.94 -43.23 34.61
N VAL A 257 35.82 -42.51 34.73
CA VAL A 257 35.16 -42.32 36.02
C VAL A 257 34.06 -43.35 36.14
N GLN A 258 33.94 -43.92 37.33
CA GLN A 258 32.85 -44.81 37.68
C GLN A 258 31.96 -44.13 38.70
N SER A 259 30.65 -44.20 38.49
CA SER A 259 29.71 -43.41 39.28
C SER A 259 28.59 -44.27 39.80
N ALA A 260 28.26 -44.07 41.07
CA ALA A 260 27.26 -44.85 41.79
C ALA A 260 26.37 -43.94 42.63
N TRP A 261 25.18 -44.41 42.99
CA TRP A 261 24.33 -43.69 43.92
C TRP A 261 24.56 -44.21 45.33
N VAL A 262 24.83 -43.31 46.25
CA VAL A 262 25.04 -43.63 47.66
C VAL A 262 24.11 -42.80 48.54
N ALA A 263 23.88 -43.28 49.75
CA ALA A 263 23.16 -42.54 50.78
C ALA A 263 24.15 -42.14 51.87
N VAL A 264 24.13 -40.86 52.24
CA VAL A 264 24.94 -40.28 53.31
C VAL A 264 24.00 -39.43 54.15
N ASP A 265 23.88 -39.73 55.44
CA ASP A 265 22.99 -39.04 56.38
C ASP A 265 21.52 -38.97 55.91
N GLY A 266 21.03 -40.00 55.22
CA GLY A 266 19.67 -40.08 54.67
C GLY A 266 19.46 -39.33 53.34
N HIS A 267 20.50 -38.66 52.82
CA HIS A 267 20.44 -37.94 51.55
C HIS A 267 21.03 -38.77 50.41
N ARG A 268 20.31 -38.81 49.28
CA ARG A 268 20.78 -39.49 48.06
C ARG A 268 21.82 -38.63 47.36
N GLN A 269 23.05 -39.12 47.31
CA GLN A 269 24.19 -38.44 46.69
C GLN A 269 24.76 -39.30 45.57
N LEU A 270 25.28 -38.64 44.53
CA LEU A 270 26.02 -39.30 43.48
C LEU A 270 27.50 -39.34 43.89
N VAL A 271 28.11 -40.53 43.92
CA VAL A 271 29.55 -40.67 44.10
C VAL A 271 30.21 -40.96 42.75
N SER A 272 31.21 -40.15 42.39
CA SER A 272 32.01 -40.35 41.18
C SER A 272 33.46 -40.66 41.58
N VAL A 273 34.01 -41.75 41.06
CA VAL A 273 35.28 -42.37 41.47
C VAL A 273 36.24 -42.43 40.30
N ALA A 274 37.46 -41.95 40.48
CA ALA A 274 38.54 -42.11 39.50
C ALA A 274 39.84 -42.58 40.17
N TYR A 275 40.63 -43.38 39.48
CA TYR A 275 41.82 -44.02 40.03
C TYR A 275 43.13 -43.40 39.50
N MET A 276 44.15 -43.30 40.35
CA MET A 276 45.48 -42.79 40.03
C MET A 276 46.52 -43.89 40.23
N PRO A 277 46.93 -44.61 39.17
CA PRO A 277 47.87 -45.73 39.27
C PRO A 277 49.22 -45.35 39.89
N GLU A 278 49.71 -44.13 39.61
CA GLU A 278 51.00 -43.64 40.11
C GLU A 278 50.99 -43.31 41.60
N LEU A 279 49.82 -43.21 42.23
CA LEU A 279 49.69 -42.85 43.64
C LEU A 279 48.99 -43.95 44.46
N HIS A 280 48.46 -44.99 43.79
CA HIS A 280 47.61 -46.02 44.41
C HIS A 280 46.41 -45.44 45.16
N TRP A 281 45.86 -44.33 44.66
CA TRP A 281 44.77 -43.59 45.29
C TRP A 281 43.55 -43.50 44.37
N HIS A 282 42.36 -43.49 44.97
CA HIS A 282 41.13 -43.06 44.33
C HIS A 282 40.77 -41.65 44.77
N VAL A 283 40.32 -40.86 43.80
CA VAL A 283 39.63 -39.60 44.04
C VAL A 283 38.14 -39.88 43.95
N LEU A 284 37.42 -39.63 45.04
CA LEU A 284 35.97 -39.71 45.11
C LEU A 284 35.42 -38.30 45.21
N THR A 285 34.28 -38.06 44.58
CA THR A 285 33.47 -36.87 44.83
C THR A 285 32.05 -37.29 45.14
N LEU A 286 31.58 -36.95 46.33
CA LEU A 286 30.17 -37.03 46.71
C LEU A 286 29.48 -35.74 46.29
N VAL A 287 28.41 -35.85 45.49
CA VAL A 287 27.62 -34.71 45.02
C VAL A 287 26.16 -34.90 45.44
N ASP A 288 25.69 -34.02 46.32
CA ASP A 288 24.27 -33.85 46.62
C ASP A 288 23.66 -32.96 45.53
N LEU A 289 22.93 -33.54 44.57
CA LEU A 289 22.29 -32.76 43.49
C LEU A 289 21.19 -31.81 43.97
N GLY A 290 20.72 -31.98 45.21
CA GLY A 290 19.76 -31.10 45.90
C GLY A 290 20.42 -29.85 46.49
N ALA A 291 21.53 -30.04 47.19
CA ALA A 291 22.28 -28.96 47.85
C ALA A 291 23.32 -28.29 46.93
N ALA A 292 23.95 -29.07 46.05
CA ALA A 292 24.76 -28.54 44.98
C ALA A 292 23.84 -27.80 44.03
N ARG A 293 23.94 -26.47 44.04
CA ARG A 293 23.35 -25.58 43.03
C ARG A 293 24.05 -25.79 41.68
N VAL A 294 24.08 -27.03 41.18
CA VAL A 294 24.72 -27.42 39.90
C VAL A 294 24.14 -26.59 38.76
N LEU A 295 22.86 -26.24 38.87
CA LEU A 295 22.20 -25.23 38.07
C LEU A 295 21.90 -24.03 38.96
N ASP A 296 22.66 -22.95 38.79
CA ASP A 296 22.34 -21.66 39.42
C ASP A 296 20.97 -21.20 38.90
N THR A 297 19.92 -21.43 39.67
CA THR A 297 18.56 -21.09 39.23
C THR A 297 18.35 -19.57 39.20
N GLY A 298 19.30 -18.80 39.73
CA GLY A 298 19.30 -17.34 39.79
C GLY A 298 19.44 -16.66 38.43
N TRP A 299 20.08 -17.29 37.43
CA TRP A 299 20.11 -16.77 36.06
C TRP A 299 18.97 -17.33 35.20
N ILE A 300 18.43 -18.51 35.55
CA ILE A 300 17.34 -19.14 34.80
C ILE A 300 16.07 -18.26 34.85
N TRP A 301 15.74 -17.70 36.00
CA TRP A 301 14.59 -16.78 36.13
C TRP A 301 14.73 -15.49 35.31
N PRO A 302 15.83 -14.72 35.38
CA PRO A 302 16.02 -13.55 34.54
C PRO A 302 16.25 -13.90 33.06
N VAL A 303 16.75 -15.10 32.71
CA VAL A 303 16.76 -15.57 31.32
C VAL A 303 15.36 -15.95 30.85
N ALA A 304 14.53 -16.58 31.68
CA ALA A 304 13.14 -16.89 31.35
C ALA A 304 12.30 -15.61 31.23
N VAL A 305 12.43 -14.69 32.19
CA VAL A 305 11.84 -13.34 32.12
C VAL A 305 12.43 -12.58 30.94
N GLY A 306 13.73 -12.70 30.67
CA GLY A 306 14.40 -12.10 29.52
C GLY A 306 13.91 -12.66 28.19
N LEU A 307 13.63 -13.95 28.09
CA LEU A 307 13.04 -14.61 26.92
C LEU A 307 11.58 -14.22 26.75
N VAL A 308 10.81 -14.10 27.83
CA VAL A 308 9.43 -13.61 27.80
C VAL A 308 9.39 -12.14 27.40
N LEU A 309 10.30 -11.32 27.94
CA LEU A 309 10.45 -9.91 27.58
C LEU A 309 10.99 -9.75 26.16
N LEU A 310 11.90 -10.62 25.71
CA LEU A 310 12.42 -10.63 24.34
C LEU A 310 11.36 -11.11 23.37
N PHE A 311 10.52 -12.07 23.76
CA PHE A 311 9.37 -12.51 22.98
C PHE A 311 8.30 -11.43 22.92
N ALA A 312 8.01 -10.75 24.03
CA ALA A 312 7.11 -9.60 24.08
C ALA A 312 7.67 -8.41 23.28
N ALA A 313 8.97 -8.15 23.37
CA ALA A 313 9.68 -7.15 22.59
C ALA A 313 9.74 -7.53 21.12
N MET A 314 9.88 -8.81 20.77
CA MET A 314 9.81 -9.32 19.41
C MET A 314 8.39 -9.19 18.87
N LEU A 315 7.35 -9.45 19.67
CA LEU A 315 5.95 -9.21 19.30
C LEU A 315 5.64 -7.72 19.16
N LEU A 316 6.19 -6.87 20.02
CA LEU A 316 6.08 -5.42 19.93
C LEU A 316 6.87 -4.87 18.75
N CYS A 317 8.07 -5.39 18.49
CA CYS A 317 8.94 -5.00 17.38
C CYS A 317 8.39 -5.55 16.07
N PHE A 318 7.82 -6.75 16.05
CA PHE A 318 7.08 -7.31 14.92
C PHE A 318 5.80 -6.51 14.68
N GLY A 319 5.03 -6.21 15.73
CA GLY A 319 3.87 -5.33 15.64
C GLY A 319 4.25 -3.94 15.12
N TYR A 320 5.35 -3.37 15.61
CA TYR A 320 5.90 -2.08 15.18
C TYR A 320 6.50 -2.14 13.76
N ALA A 321 7.12 -3.25 13.37
CA ALA A 321 7.67 -3.48 12.05
C ALA A 321 6.54 -3.67 11.04
N VAL A 322 5.51 -4.44 11.36
CA VAL A 322 4.29 -4.56 10.55
C VAL A 322 3.58 -3.21 10.48
N GLU A 323 3.48 -2.47 11.59
CA GLU A 323 2.97 -1.09 11.63
C GLU A 323 3.78 -0.17 10.69
N ARG A 324 5.11 -0.23 10.72
CA ARG A 324 6.00 0.74 10.04
C ARG A 324 6.36 0.37 8.60
N LEU A 325 6.55 -0.90 8.30
CA LEU A 325 6.97 -1.42 7.00
C LEU A 325 5.78 -1.82 6.12
N MET A 326 4.64 -2.23 6.70
CA MET A 326 3.47 -2.62 5.91
C MET A 326 2.28 -1.68 6.10
N LEU A 327 1.71 -1.59 7.30
CA LEU A 327 0.45 -0.89 7.56
C LEU A 327 0.53 0.62 7.31
N ARG A 328 1.62 1.30 7.72
CA ARG A 328 1.80 2.74 7.51
C ARG A 328 1.99 3.08 6.03
N PRO A 329 2.87 2.42 5.27
CA PRO A 329 2.96 2.60 3.82
C PRO A 329 1.63 2.33 3.12
N LEU A 330 0.92 1.24 3.45
CA LEU A 330 -0.41 0.93 2.89
C LEU A 330 -1.47 1.99 3.22
N ARG A 331 -1.55 2.46 4.48
CA ARG A 331 -2.49 3.53 4.86
C ARG A 331 -2.18 4.84 4.16
N ARG A 332 -0.90 5.21 4.04
CA ARG A 332 -0.48 6.42 3.30
C ARG A 332 -0.80 6.29 1.81
N LEU A 333 -0.51 5.14 1.21
CA LEU A 333 -0.86 4.87 -0.19
C LEU A 333 -2.37 4.93 -0.41
N GLN A 334 -3.16 4.35 0.50
CA GLN A 334 -4.63 4.43 0.49
C GLN A 334 -5.13 5.89 0.60
N GLN A 335 -4.52 6.70 1.46
CA GLN A 335 -4.85 8.12 1.61
C GLN A 335 -4.50 8.91 0.35
N SER A 336 -3.32 8.69 -0.23
CA SER A 336 -2.91 9.32 -1.50
C SER A 336 -3.82 8.90 -2.65
N ALA A 337 -4.20 7.63 -2.74
CA ALA A 337 -5.15 7.14 -3.74
C ALA A 337 -6.53 7.80 -3.60
N ARG A 338 -7.04 7.98 -2.36
CA ARG A 338 -8.28 8.72 -2.10
C ARG A 338 -8.16 10.21 -2.44
N ALA A 339 -7.01 10.83 -2.17
CA ALA A 339 -6.76 12.23 -2.52
C ALA A 339 -6.76 12.43 -4.05
N ILE A 340 -6.12 11.52 -4.79
CA ILE A 340 -6.13 11.49 -6.26
C ILE A 340 -7.55 11.28 -6.79
N ALA A 341 -8.32 10.35 -6.22
CA ALA A 341 -9.72 10.12 -6.59
C ALA A 341 -10.62 11.34 -6.35
N ASN A 342 -10.27 12.18 -5.38
CA ASN A 342 -10.95 13.44 -5.07
C ASN A 342 -10.37 14.65 -5.85
N GLY A 343 -9.49 14.42 -6.83
CA GLY A 343 -8.97 15.46 -7.74
C GLY A 343 -7.74 16.22 -7.23
N SER A 344 -7.14 15.81 -6.11
CA SER A 344 -5.87 16.37 -5.62
C SER A 344 -4.69 15.52 -6.09
N TYR A 345 -4.03 15.95 -7.16
CA TYR A 345 -2.92 15.19 -7.76
C TYR A 345 -1.54 15.51 -7.16
N ASP A 346 -1.45 16.56 -6.33
CA ASP A 346 -0.19 17.03 -5.75
C ASP A 346 0.14 16.36 -4.41
N VAL A 347 0.14 15.02 -4.41
CA VAL A 347 0.34 14.21 -3.21
C VAL A 347 1.70 13.53 -3.27
N SER A 348 2.55 13.76 -2.27
CA SER A 348 3.82 13.04 -2.13
C SER A 348 3.55 11.57 -1.77
N LEU A 349 3.95 10.67 -2.66
CA LEU A 349 3.91 9.24 -2.41
C LEU A 349 5.01 8.83 -1.42
N PRO A 350 4.78 7.79 -0.61
CA PRO A 350 5.78 7.30 0.32
C PRO A 350 7.04 6.84 -0.45
N PRO A 351 8.26 7.13 0.07
CA PRO A 351 9.51 6.78 -0.60
C PRO A 351 9.59 5.26 -0.81
N GLY A 352 9.93 4.85 -2.03
CA GLY A 352 9.91 3.46 -2.45
C GLY A 352 10.92 2.59 -1.72
N GLY A 353 10.45 1.47 -1.18
CA GLY A 353 11.29 0.30 -0.88
C GLY A 353 11.61 -0.48 -2.16
N GLN A 354 12.52 -1.45 -2.10
CA GLN A 354 12.77 -2.40 -3.20
C GLN A 354 11.87 -3.65 -3.11
N ASP A 355 10.67 -3.48 -2.55
CA ASP A 355 9.69 -4.54 -2.30
C ASP A 355 8.40 -4.31 -3.11
N GLU A 356 7.45 -5.23 -3.00
CA GLU A 356 6.19 -5.19 -3.74
C GLU A 356 5.34 -3.95 -3.40
N ILE A 357 5.53 -3.37 -2.21
CA ILE A 357 4.87 -2.11 -1.81
C ILE A 357 5.56 -0.92 -2.49
N GLY A 358 6.88 -0.93 -2.61
CA GLY A 358 7.65 0.04 -3.38
C GLY A 358 7.28 0.04 -4.86
N ASP A 359 7.17 -1.14 -5.48
CA ASP A 359 6.72 -1.28 -6.87
C ASP A 359 5.31 -0.73 -7.07
N LEU A 360 4.40 -1.02 -6.12
CA LEU A 360 3.04 -0.48 -6.15
C LEU A 360 3.02 1.04 -5.97
N SER A 361 3.87 1.59 -5.09
CA SER A 361 4.00 3.04 -4.87
C SER A 361 4.52 3.75 -6.12
N ASN A 362 5.49 3.16 -6.82
CA ASN A 362 6.02 3.67 -8.09
C ASN A 362 4.96 3.62 -9.20
N ALA A 363 4.24 2.51 -9.34
CA ALA A 363 3.15 2.37 -10.31
C ALA A 363 2.03 3.41 -10.08
N PHE A 364 1.67 3.65 -8.81
CA PHE A 364 0.73 4.71 -8.44
C PHE A 364 1.26 6.12 -8.74
N GLY A 365 2.58 6.34 -8.62
CA GLY A 365 3.22 7.60 -9.00
C GLY A 365 3.13 7.89 -10.49
N VAL A 366 3.47 6.90 -11.32
CA VAL A 366 3.30 7.00 -12.77
C VAL A 366 1.85 7.29 -13.15
N MET A 367 0.89 6.62 -12.49
CA MET A 367 -0.54 6.87 -12.71
C MET A 367 -0.93 8.29 -12.30
N ALA A 368 -0.52 8.77 -11.12
CA ALA A 368 -0.83 10.10 -10.61
C ALA A 368 -0.32 11.20 -11.56
N ASP A 369 0.91 11.07 -12.06
CA ASP A 369 1.48 12.01 -13.03
C ASP A 369 0.77 11.96 -14.37
N LYS A 370 0.41 10.76 -14.86
CA LYS A 370 -0.36 10.60 -16.09
C LYS A 370 -1.74 11.28 -16.00
N VAL A 371 -2.43 11.12 -14.87
CA VAL A 371 -3.75 11.73 -14.63
C VAL A 371 -3.63 13.25 -14.48
N ARG A 372 -2.61 13.74 -13.78
CA ARG A 372 -2.31 15.18 -13.66
C ARG A 372 -2.08 15.82 -15.02
N GLN A 373 -1.23 15.21 -15.85
CA GLN A 373 -0.92 15.69 -17.20
C GLN A 373 -2.17 15.66 -18.09
N HIS A 374 -2.95 14.57 -18.05
CA HIS A 374 -4.21 14.48 -18.78
C HIS A 374 -5.22 15.54 -18.33
N THR A 375 -5.33 15.81 -17.02
CA THR A 375 -6.27 16.81 -16.49
C THR A 375 -5.85 18.22 -16.94
N ALA A 376 -4.56 18.56 -16.88
CA ALA A 376 -4.05 19.84 -17.37
C ALA A 376 -4.24 20.02 -18.89
N GLU A 377 -3.99 18.97 -19.68
CA GLU A 377 -4.25 18.99 -21.13
C GLU A 377 -5.74 19.12 -21.46
N LEU A 378 -6.62 18.42 -20.72
CA LEU A 378 -8.07 18.55 -20.87
C LEU A 378 -8.55 19.94 -20.50
N GLU A 379 -8.10 20.53 -19.39
CA GLU A 379 -8.46 21.88 -19.01
C GLU A 379 -8.00 22.93 -20.03
N SER A 380 -6.83 22.73 -20.63
CA SER A 380 -6.32 23.58 -21.72
C SER A 380 -7.22 23.48 -22.96
N LYS A 381 -7.53 22.25 -23.39
CA LYS A 381 -8.44 22.00 -24.53
C LYS A 381 -9.85 22.52 -24.27
N VAL A 382 -10.38 22.36 -23.06
CA VAL A 382 -11.70 22.90 -22.70
C VAL A 382 -11.66 24.41 -22.80
N ARG A 383 -10.65 25.09 -22.23
CA ARG A 383 -10.51 26.56 -22.36
C ARG A 383 -10.41 27.02 -23.81
N GLU A 384 -9.61 26.35 -24.62
CA GLU A 384 -9.46 26.64 -26.05
C GLU A 384 -10.81 26.50 -26.77
N ARG A 385 -11.48 25.36 -26.58
CA ARG A 385 -12.78 25.08 -27.21
C ARG A 385 -13.89 26.01 -26.73
N THR A 386 -13.91 26.38 -25.46
CA THR A 386 -14.86 27.35 -24.92
C THR A 386 -14.63 28.72 -25.55
N SER A 387 -13.39 29.15 -25.71
CA SER A 387 -13.04 30.42 -26.38
C SER A 387 -13.42 30.41 -27.87
N GLU A 388 -13.12 29.32 -28.59
CA GLU A 388 -13.55 29.14 -29.99
C GLU A 388 -15.07 29.21 -30.12
N LEU A 389 -15.79 28.52 -29.24
CA LEU A 389 -17.25 28.48 -29.24
C LEU A 389 -17.84 29.87 -28.94
N GLU A 390 -17.32 30.58 -27.95
CA GLU A 390 -17.75 31.94 -27.62
C GLU A 390 -17.53 32.91 -28.80
N ASN A 391 -16.37 32.82 -29.46
CA ASN A 391 -16.06 33.66 -30.63
C ASN A 391 -16.97 33.34 -31.81
N ALA A 392 -17.21 32.06 -32.11
CA ALA A 392 -18.13 31.63 -33.15
C ALA A 392 -19.57 32.10 -32.86
N ASN A 393 -20.02 31.99 -31.60
CA ASN A 393 -21.37 32.39 -31.20
C ASN A 393 -21.55 33.92 -31.28
N ARG A 394 -20.54 34.70 -30.89
CA ARG A 394 -20.55 36.17 -31.07
C ARG A 394 -20.59 36.56 -32.55
N ALA A 395 -19.79 35.91 -33.39
CA ALA A 395 -19.78 36.16 -34.83
C ALA A 395 -21.14 35.83 -35.48
N MET A 396 -21.74 34.70 -35.09
CA MET A 396 -23.07 34.28 -35.55
C MET A 396 -24.15 35.28 -35.13
N ALA A 397 -24.19 35.69 -33.86
CA ALA A 397 -25.16 36.67 -33.38
C ALA A 397 -25.04 38.03 -34.11
N ALA A 398 -23.81 38.48 -34.35
CA ALA A 398 -23.57 39.71 -35.11
C ALA A 398 -24.02 39.61 -36.58
N ALA A 399 -23.81 38.46 -37.22
CA ALA A 399 -24.27 38.21 -38.58
C ALA A 399 -25.81 38.17 -38.67
N HIS A 400 -26.48 37.46 -37.75
CA HIS A 400 -27.93 37.41 -37.68
C HIS A 400 -28.55 38.80 -37.49
N LYS A 401 -27.98 39.63 -36.62
CA LYS A 401 -28.45 41.01 -36.42
C LYS A 401 -28.36 41.82 -37.72
N LYS A 402 -27.22 41.78 -38.42
CA LYS A 402 -27.05 42.49 -39.69
C LYS A 402 -28.03 42.03 -40.78
N ILE A 403 -28.35 40.74 -40.83
CA ILE A 403 -29.33 40.19 -41.77
C ILE A 403 -30.73 40.73 -41.42
N GLY A 404 -31.11 40.70 -40.15
CA GLY A 404 -32.37 41.30 -39.68
C GLY A 404 -32.52 42.76 -40.07
N ASP A 405 -31.53 43.59 -39.72
CA ASP A 405 -31.52 45.03 -40.04
C ASP A 405 -31.63 45.29 -41.56
N SER A 406 -31.04 44.42 -42.40
CA SER A 406 -31.09 44.54 -43.87
C SER A 406 -32.45 44.18 -44.45
N ILE A 407 -33.12 43.17 -43.87
CA ILE A 407 -34.46 42.75 -44.30
C ILE A 407 -35.50 43.79 -43.85
N ASP A 408 -35.35 44.36 -42.65
CA ASP A 408 -36.20 45.47 -42.18
C ASP A 408 -36.10 46.68 -43.11
N TYR A 409 -34.89 47.01 -43.56
CA TYR A 409 -34.68 48.04 -44.57
C TYR A 409 -35.35 47.72 -45.91
N ALA A 410 -35.29 46.46 -46.37
CA ALA A 410 -35.98 46.04 -47.59
C ALA A 410 -37.52 46.20 -47.49
N SER A 411 -38.11 46.00 -46.32
CA SER A 411 -39.55 46.24 -46.08
C SER A 411 -39.95 47.70 -46.31
N LEU A 412 -39.09 48.65 -45.94
CA LEU A 412 -39.32 50.07 -46.22
C LEU A 412 -39.37 50.34 -47.73
N ILE A 413 -38.49 49.69 -48.51
CA ILE A 413 -38.48 49.81 -49.97
C ILE A 413 -39.76 49.21 -50.56
N GLN A 414 -40.15 48.00 -50.12
CA GLN A 414 -41.36 47.34 -50.60
C GLN A 414 -42.63 48.14 -50.27
N ARG A 415 -42.73 48.72 -49.06
CA ARG A 415 -43.86 49.59 -48.71
C ARG A 415 -43.90 50.86 -49.56
N ALA A 416 -42.74 51.41 -49.93
CA ALA A 416 -42.67 52.64 -50.72
C ALA A 416 -43.20 52.49 -52.16
N ILE A 417 -43.25 51.27 -52.72
CA ILE A 417 -43.81 51.02 -54.06
C ILE A 417 -45.33 50.83 -54.07
N LEU A 418 -45.95 50.63 -52.91
CA LEU A 418 -47.39 50.39 -52.77
C LEU A 418 -48.17 51.70 -52.94
N PRO A 419 -49.27 51.72 -53.70
CA PRO A 419 -49.99 52.94 -54.08
C PRO A 419 -51.01 53.41 -53.02
N ASP A 420 -50.71 53.28 -51.73
CA ASP A 420 -51.63 53.59 -50.61
C ASP A 420 -52.18 55.02 -50.67
N ARG A 421 -51.28 55.97 -50.91
CA ARG A 421 -51.64 57.38 -50.98
C ARG A 421 -52.56 57.65 -52.18
N GLN A 422 -52.25 57.08 -53.33
CA GLN A 422 -53.01 57.29 -54.57
C GLN A 422 -54.40 56.65 -54.47
N LEU A 423 -54.50 55.44 -53.91
CA LEU A 423 -55.76 54.76 -53.64
C LEU A 423 -56.63 55.57 -52.68
N THR A 424 -56.07 56.01 -51.55
CA THR A 424 -56.77 56.82 -50.55
C THR A 424 -57.28 58.14 -51.15
N GLN A 425 -56.47 58.81 -51.96
CA GLN A 425 -56.86 60.08 -52.60
C GLN A 425 -57.95 59.93 -53.66
N SER A 426 -57.99 58.80 -54.38
CA SER A 426 -58.93 58.61 -55.49
C SER A 426 -60.23 57.89 -55.10
N LEU A 427 -60.16 56.97 -54.14
CA LEU A 427 -61.28 56.12 -53.73
C LEU A 427 -61.79 56.46 -52.32
N GLY A 428 -61.00 57.06 -51.43
CA GLY A 428 -61.44 57.39 -50.08
C GLY A 428 -62.00 56.17 -49.34
N GLU A 429 -63.21 56.27 -48.77
CA GLU A 429 -63.88 55.18 -48.05
C GLU A 429 -64.48 54.09 -48.96
N HIS A 430 -64.41 54.28 -50.28
CA HIS A 430 -64.91 53.33 -51.28
C HIS A 430 -63.92 52.19 -51.59
N HIS A 431 -62.86 52.04 -50.79
CA HIS A 431 -61.93 50.91 -50.89
C HIS A 431 -61.37 50.50 -49.51
N PHE A 432 -60.83 49.29 -49.44
CA PHE A 432 -59.87 48.92 -48.40
C PHE A 432 -58.79 48.00 -48.99
N VAL A 433 -57.64 47.96 -48.32
CA VAL A 433 -56.57 46.99 -48.58
C VAL A 433 -56.22 46.29 -47.27
N LEU A 434 -56.19 44.96 -47.29
CA LEU A 434 -55.55 44.14 -46.27
C LEU A 434 -54.29 43.55 -46.89
N TRP A 435 -53.12 44.09 -46.55
CA TRP A 435 -51.83 43.59 -47.02
C TRP A 435 -50.98 43.17 -45.83
N LYS A 436 -50.65 41.87 -45.75
CA LYS A 436 -49.93 41.27 -44.63
C LYS A 436 -48.94 40.23 -45.15
N PRO A 437 -47.67 40.61 -45.33
CA PRO A 437 -46.61 39.65 -45.66
C PRO A 437 -46.47 38.57 -44.58
N ARG A 438 -46.03 37.39 -44.98
CA ARG A 438 -45.75 36.23 -44.11
C ARG A 438 -44.51 36.48 -43.26
N ASP A 439 -43.48 37.02 -43.88
CA ASP A 439 -42.23 37.45 -43.26
C ASP A 439 -42.21 38.99 -43.14
N VAL A 440 -41.02 39.60 -43.01
CA VAL A 440 -40.87 41.08 -43.00
C VAL A 440 -41.12 41.70 -44.39
N VAL A 441 -40.92 40.91 -45.45
CA VAL A 441 -41.17 41.23 -46.86
C VAL A 441 -41.85 40.02 -47.54
N GLY A 442 -42.64 40.26 -48.59
CA GLY A 442 -43.45 39.22 -49.26
C GLY A 442 -43.39 39.27 -50.79
N GLY A 443 -44.04 38.33 -51.48
CA GLY A 443 -44.26 38.31 -52.93
C GLY A 443 -45.47 39.12 -53.39
N ASP A 444 -46.40 39.39 -52.47
CA ASP A 444 -47.65 40.11 -52.75
C ASP A 444 -47.49 41.63 -52.87
N PHE A 445 -48.19 42.22 -53.83
CA PHE A 445 -48.39 43.68 -53.91
C PHE A 445 -49.68 44.04 -54.64
N TYR A 446 -50.04 45.33 -54.60
CA TYR A 446 -51.20 45.86 -55.30
C TYR A 446 -50.82 47.08 -56.14
N VAL A 447 -51.63 47.30 -57.17
CA VAL A 447 -51.43 48.35 -58.15
C VAL A 447 -52.65 49.24 -58.25
N PHE A 448 -52.41 50.51 -58.54
CA PHE A 448 -53.43 51.50 -58.79
C PHE A 448 -52.90 52.55 -59.76
N ARG A 449 -53.72 52.93 -60.73
CA ARG A 449 -53.49 54.03 -61.66
C ARG A 449 -54.78 54.78 -61.92
N SER A 450 -54.75 56.09 -61.70
CA SER A 450 -55.82 56.99 -62.09
C SER A 450 -55.73 57.29 -63.59
N ASP A 451 -56.90 57.35 -64.23
CA ASP A 451 -57.11 57.68 -65.63
C ASP A 451 -58.24 58.71 -65.71
N GLY A 452 -57.95 59.94 -65.27
CA GLY A 452 -58.98 60.97 -65.08
C GLY A 452 -60.00 60.55 -64.01
N GLY A 453 -61.26 60.44 -64.41
CA GLY A 453 -62.35 59.95 -63.55
C GLY A 453 -62.42 58.41 -63.42
N ASN A 454 -61.66 57.70 -64.26
CA ASN A 454 -61.58 56.24 -64.28
C ASN A 454 -60.30 55.78 -63.56
N CYS A 455 -60.19 54.48 -63.32
CA CYS A 455 -58.97 53.93 -62.72
C CYS A 455 -58.75 52.45 -63.01
N LEU A 456 -57.49 52.05 -63.09
CA LEU A 456 -57.04 50.66 -63.04
C LEU A 456 -56.59 50.34 -61.62
N LEU A 457 -57.03 49.21 -61.08
CA LEU A 457 -56.55 48.69 -59.80
C LEU A 457 -56.40 47.16 -59.86
N GLY A 458 -55.65 46.59 -58.92
CA GLY A 458 -55.49 45.15 -58.88
C GLY A 458 -54.48 44.67 -57.86
N ILE A 459 -54.34 43.35 -57.78
CA ILE A 459 -53.38 42.67 -56.91
C ILE A 459 -52.53 41.71 -57.73
N MET A 460 -51.32 41.44 -57.24
CA MET A 460 -50.36 40.54 -57.84
C MET A 460 -49.66 39.75 -56.73
N ASP A 461 -49.48 38.46 -56.96
CA ASP A 461 -48.85 37.50 -56.06
C ASP A 461 -47.69 36.84 -56.82
N CYS A 462 -46.47 37.25 -56.47
CA CYS A 462 -45.26 36.70 -57.06
C CYS A 462 -44.85 35.41 -56.35
N ALA A 463 -44.41 34.42 -57.13
CA ALA A 463 -44.02 33.13 -56.58
C ALA A 463 -42.90 33.23 -55.52
N GLY A 464 -43.17 32.59 -54.38
CA GLY A 464 -42.28 32.56 -53.22
C GLY A 464 -42.54 33.73 -52.27
N HIS A 465 -42.21 33.53 -51.00
CA HIS A 465 -42.35 34.54 -49.94
C HIS A 465 -40.96 35.01 -49.46
N GLY A 466 -40.92 35.98 -48.56
CA GLY A 466 -39.67 36.49 -48.01
C GLY A 466 -38.83 37.25 -49.05
N VAL A 467 -37.50 37.19 -48.93
CA VAL A 467 -36.59 37.99 -49.78
C VAL A 467 -36.71 37.67 -51.28
N PRO A 468 -36.79 36.40 -51.73
CA PRO A 468 -36.96 36.10 -53.16
C PRO A 468 -38.29 36.63 -53.72
N GLY A 469 -39.39 36.46 -52.98
CA GLY A 469 -40.70 37.01 -53.34
C GLY A 469 -40.65 38.52 -53.48
N ALA A 470 -40.03 39.22 -52.52
CA ALA A 470 -39.91 40.68 -52.55
C ALA A 470 -39.08 41.21 -53.73
N LEU A 471 -38.06 40.49 -54.16
CA LEU A 471 -37.32 40.85 -55.38
C LEU A 471 -38.17 40.66 -56.64
N MET A 472 -38.97 39.59 -56.69
CA MET A 472 -39.94 39.37 -57.77
C MET A 472 -41.01 40.46 -57.78
N THR A 473 -41.50 40.90 -56.63
CA THR A 473 -42.42 42.03 -56.49
C THR A 473 -41.86 43.30 -57.13
N MET A 474 -40.58 43.64 -56.89
CA MET A 474 -39.96 44.82 -57.50
C MET A 474 -39.88 44.73 -59.02
N LEU A 475 -39.54 43.55 -59.55
CA LEU A 475 -39.47 43.29 -60.99
C LEU A 475 -40.86 43.34 -61.63
N ALA A 476 -41.83 42.62 -61.05
CA ALA A 476 -43.22 42.61 -61.52
C ALA A 476 -43.83 44.01 -61.45
N ARG A 477 -43.49 44.81 -60.44
CA ARG A 477 -43.91 46.21 -60.33
C ARG A 477 -43.37 47.06 -61.47
N ALA A 478 -42.09 46.94 -61.81
CA ALA A 478 -41.52 47.66 -62.95
C ALA A 478 -42.15 47.20 -64.27
N ALA A 479 -42.40 45.90 -64.42
CA ALA A 479 -43.00 45.31 -65.62
C ALA A 479 -44.44 45.79 -65.84
N ILE A 480 -45.28 45.85 -64.80
CA ILE A 480 -46.66 46.33 -64.93
C ILE A 480 -46.71 47.85 -65.13
N ASP A 481 -45.82 48.61 -64.51
CA ASP A 481 -45.73 50.06 -64.73
C ASP A 481 -45.36 50.39 -66.18
N LEU A 482 -44.44 49.61 -66.77
CA LEU A 482 -44.10 49.68 -68.19
C LEU A 482 -45.31 49.30 -69.05
N ALA A 483 -45.98 48.19 -68.74
CA ALA A 483 -47.14 47.71 -69.49
C ALA A 483 -48.25 48.75 -69.54
N ILE A 484 -48.63 49.32 -68.39
CA ILE A 484 -49.65 50.37 -68.30
C ILE A 484 -49.27 51.59 -69.14
N THR A 485 -47.97 51.95 -69.16
CA THR A 485 -47.49 53.10 -69.94
C THR A 485 -47.59 52.85 -71.44
N GLU A 486 -47.30 51.64 -71.90
CA GLU A 486 -47.27 51.31 -73.33
C GLU A 486 -48.64 51.03 -73.93
N VAL A 487 -49.52 50.32 -73.21
CA VAL A 487 -50.84 49.89 -73.74
C VAL A 487 -52.01 50.69 -73.18
N GLY A 488 -51.76 51.52 -72.15
CA GLY A 488 -52.80 52.28 -71.44
C GLY A 488 -53.47 51.48 -70.32
N PRO A 489 -54.13 52.16 -69.36
CA PRO A 489 -54.76 51.51 -68.21
C PRO A 489 -56.14 50.88 -68.51
N SER A 490 -56.76 51.20 -69.65
CA SER A 490 -58.16 50.85 -69.95
C SER A 490 -58.41 49.39 -70.37
N ASP A 491 -57.35 48.65 -70.70
CA ASP A 491 -57.41 47.26 -71.17
C ASP A 491 -56.58 46.34 -70.25
N PRO A 492 -57.19 45.78 -69.18
CA PRO A 492 -56.51 44.88 -68.25
C PRO A 492 -55.85 43.66 -68.90
N ALA A 493 -56.49 43.03 -69.89
CA ALA A 493 -55.94 41.88 -70.60
C ALA A 493 -54.69 42.23 -71.41
N ALA A 494 -54.67 43.38 -72.09
CA ALA A 494 -53.49 43.88 -72.78
C ALA A 494 -52.36 44.21 -71.77
N VAL A 495 -52.69 44.82 -70.63
CA VAL A 495 -51.72 45.09 -69.56
C VAL A 495 -51.11 43.80 -69.03
N LEU A 496 -51.90 42.76 -68.74
CA LEU A 496 -51.39 41.45 -68.30
C LEU A 496 -50.50 40.80 -69.36
N THR A 497 -50.92 40.81 -70.63
CA THR A 497 -50.14 40.25 -71.74
C THR A 497 -48.78 40.94 -71.89
N ARG A 498 -48.76 42.26 -71.78
CA ARG A 498 -47.53 43.04 -71.87
C ARG A 498 -46.64 42.88 -70.65
N THR A 499 -47.24 42.77 -69.47
CA THR A 499 -46.55 42.48 -68.20
C THR A 499 -45.86 41.10 -68.26
N ASP A 500 -46.57 40.05 -68.72
CA ASP A 500 -46.00 38.70 -68.93
C ASP A 500 -44.76 38.77 -69.85
N SER A 501 -44.88 39.49 -70.97
CA SER A 501 -43.78 39.67 -71.92
C SER A 501 -42.59 40.43 -71.31
N ALA A 502 -42.84 41.45 -70.49
CA ALA A 502 -41.80 42.22 -69.81
C ALA A 502 -41.08 41.38 -68.74
N ILE A 503 -41.82 40.65 -67.90
CA ILE A 503 -41.24 39.74 -66.90
C ILE A 503 -40.34 38.70 -67.57
N ARG A 504 -40.82 38.06 -68.64
CA ARG A 504 -40.03 37.08 -69.41
C ARG A 504 -38.77 37.69 -69.98
N ALA A 505 -38.84 38.89 -70.55
CA ALA A 505 -37.68 39.57 -71.12
C ALA A 505 -36.64 39.92 -70.04
N MET A 506 -37.08 40.43 -68.88
CA MET A 506 -36.19 40.76 -67.75
C MET A 506 -35.48 39.53 -67.18
N LEU A 507 -36.06 38.33 -67.31
CA LEU A 507 -35.52 37.07 -66.79
C LEU A 507 -34.87 36.18 -67.85
N ALA A 508 -34.92 36.54 -69.13
CA ALA A 508 -34.53 35.66 -70.25
C ALA A 508 -33.06 35.23 -70.21
N ASP A 509 -32.15 36.14 -69.83
CA ASP A 509 -30.71 35.90 -69.79
C ASP A 509 -30.20 35.44 -68.41
N ALA A 510 -31.10 35.31 -67.43
CA ALA A 510 -30.73 34.91 -66.08
C ALA A 510 -30.53 33.38 -65.99
N GLN A 511 -29.36 32.94 -65.53
CA GLN A 511 -29.11 31.53 -65.18
C GLN A 511 -29.77 31.19 -63.84
N LEU A 512 -31.10 31.15 -63.83
CA LEU A 512 -31.87 30.86 -62.63
C LEU A 512 -31.84 29.36 -62.32
N PRO A 513 -31.63 28.97 -61.05
CA PRO A 513 -31.80 27.58 -60.63
C PRO A 513 -33.18 27.06 -61.02
N ARG A 514 -33.28 25.82 -61.49
CA ARG A 514 -34.57 25.19 -61.88
C ARG A 514 -35.64 25.18 -60.76
N ALA A 515 -35.23 25.40 -59.51
CA ALA A 515 -36.09 25.44 -58.33
C ALA A 515 -36.65 26.84 -58.02
N LEU A 516 -36.18 27.91 -58.67
CA LEU A 516 -36.71 29.25 -58.43
C LEU A 516 -37.99 29.43 -59.26
N ALA A 517 -39.13 29.52 -58.56
CA ALA A 517 -40.40 29.83 -59.20
C ALA A 517 -40.43 31.34 -59.54
N THR A 518 -40.79 31.67 -60.78
CA THR A 518 -40.83 33.05 -61.30
C THR A 518 -42.22 33.44 -61.80
N ASN A 519 -43.21 32.58 -61.60
CA ASN A 519 -44.57 32.86 -61.99
C ASN A 519 -45.18 33.95 -61.09
N THR A 520 -46.19 34.65 -61.60
CA THR A 520 -46.89 35.70 -60.86
C THR A 520 -48.37 35.61 -61.19
N ASP A 521 -49.17 35.42 -60.15
CA ASP A 521 -50.62 35.46 -60.23
C ASP A 521 -51.05 36.94 -60.16
N ALA A 522 -52.11 37.32 -60.88
CA ALA A 522 -52.51 38.72 -60.98
C ALA A 522 -54.01 38.85 -61.25
N GLY A 523 -54.64 39.89 -60.71
CA GLY A 523 -56.01 40.26 -61.01
C GLY A 523 -56.12 41.76 -61.18
N LEU A 524 -56.54 42.21 -62.36
CA LEU A 524 -56.64 43.63 -62.72
C LEU A 524 -58.07 44.00 -63.10
N VAL A 525 -58.53 45.14 -62.60
CA VAL A 525 -59.85 45.71 -62.87
C VAL A 525 -59.68 47.15 -63.33
N TYR A 526 -60.17 47.46 -64.53
CA TYR A 526 -60.37 48.84 -64.97
C TYR A 526 -61.82 49.26 -64.72
N ILE A 527 -61.99 50.37 -64.02
CA ILE A 527 -63.28 50.96 -63.68
C ILE A 527 -63.54 52.15 -64.60
N ASP A 528 -64.51 51.99 -65.49
CA ASP A 528 -65.03 53.05 -66.33
C ASP A 528 -66.30 53.64 -65.70
N ARG A 529 -66.13 54.68 -64.90
CA ARG A 529 -67.23 55.32 -64.16
C ARG A 529 -68.19 56.06 -65.09
N GLN A 530 -67.71 56.52 -66.24
CA GLN A 530 -68.54 57.22 -67.21
C GLN A 530 -69.46 56.25 -67.94
N ALA A 531 -68.95 55.05 -68.29
CA ALA A 531 -69.72 54.02 -68.94
C ALA A 531 -70.52 53.13 -67.95
N GLY A 532 -70.23 53.19 -66.65
CA GLY A 532 -70.82 52.30 -65.65
C GLY A 532 -70.41 50.85 -65.85
N LEU A 533 -69.16 50.62 -66.27
CA LEU A 533 -68.62 49.30 -66.63
C LEU A 533 -67.31 49.02 -65.90
N LEU A 534 -67.11 47.75 -65.55
CA LEU A 534 -65.85 47.19 -65.07
C LEU A 534 -65.31 46.25 -66.14
N ARG A 535 -64.03 46.37 -66.47
CA ARG A 535 -63.30 45.37 -67.25
C ARG A 535 -62.39 44.63 -66.30
N TYR A 536 -62.50 43.31 -66.27
CA TYR A 536 -61.68 42.45 -65.44
C TYR A 536 -60.84 41.50 -66.30
N ALA A 537 -59.56 41.35 -65.97
CA ALA A 537 -58.74 40.26 -66.47
C ALA A 537 -57.89 39.70 -65.31
N GLY A 538 -57.77 38.38 -65.26
CA GLY A 538 -57.01 37.69 -64.22
C GLY A 538 -56.11 36.59 -64.77
N ALA A 539 -55.04 36.33 -64.04
CA ALA A 539 -54.10 35.24 -64.15
C ALA A 539 -54.10 34.51 -62.78
N LYS A 540 -54.84 33.41 -62.68
CA LYS A 540 -55.11 32.59 -61.48
C LYS A 540 -55.81 33.27 -60.30
N ILE A 541 -55.90 34.59 -60.25
CA ILE A 541 -56.73 35.32 -59.28
C ILE A 541 -58.16 35.42 -59.80
N SER A 542 -59.16 35.35 -58.91
CA SER A 542 -60.59 35.56 -59.22
C SER A 542 -61.04 36.93 -58.72
N LEU A 543 -62.00 37.54 -59.42
CA LEU A 543 -62.74 38.70 -58.93
C LEU A 543 -64.04 38.24 -58.29
N TYR A 544 -64.21 38.54 -57.00
CA TYR A 544 -65.45 38.28 -56.27
C TYR A 544 -66.31 39.54 -56.25
N ALA A 545 -67.63 39.39 -56.38
CA ALA A 545 -68.59 40.48 -56.27
C ALA A 545 -69.79 40.04 -55.43
N SER A 546 -70.20 40.85 -54.44
CA SER A 546 -71.38 40.55 -53.62
C SER A 546 -72.20 41.79 -53.27
N ASN A 547 -73.51 41.63 -53.22
CA ASN A 547 -74.47 42.63 -52.74
C ASN A 547 -75.13 42.26 -51.40
N GLY A 548 -74.63 41.22 -50.71
CA GLY A 548 -75.17 40.68 -49.47
C GLY A 548 -76.15 39.50 -49.65
N ASP A 549 -76.88 39.45 -50.76
CA ASP A 549 -77.85 38.37 -51.05
C ASP A 549 -77.27 37.32 -52.01
N ALA A 550 -76.42 37.77 -52.94
CA ALA A 550 -75.73 36.94 -53.92
C ALA A 550 -74.21 37.18 -53.87
N LEU A 551 -73.46 36.16 -54.28
CA LEU A 551 -72.03 36.23 -54.54
C LEU A 551 -71.79 35.74 -55.97
N ARG A 552 -71.03 36.50 -56.75
CA ARG A 552 -70.56 36.14 -58.08
C ARG A 552 -69.04 36.01 -58.03
N GLU A 553 -68.51 34.90 -58.51
CA GLU A 553 -67.08 34.73 -58.75
C GLU A 553 -66.83 34.81 -60.26
N VAL A 554 -65.90 35.67 -60.66
CA VAL A 554 -65.42 35.78 -62.03
C VAL A 554 -64.01 35.20 -62.07
N PRO A 555 -63.85 33.95 -62.56
CA PRO A 555 -62.57 33.25 -62.50
C PRO A 555 -61.54 33.91 -63.42
N GLY A 556 -60.30 33.98 -62.96
CA GLY A 556 -59.17 34.36 -63.81
C GLY A 556 -58.77 33.27 -64.80
N GLY A 557 -57.90 33.63 -65.74
CA GLY A 557 -57.25 32.69 -66.64
C GLY A 557 -56.44 31.64 -65.85
N LYS A 558 -56.38 30.40 -66.36
CA LYS A 558 -55.74 29.27 -65.67
C LYS A 558 -54.20 29.33 -65.59
N ARG A 559 -53.58 30.34 -66.20
CA ARG A 559 -52.12 30.47 -66.31
C ARG A 559 -51.67 31.74 -65.62
N ALA A 560 -50.57 31.63 -64.88
CA ALA A 560 -49.88 32.76 -64.26
C ALA A 560 -49.04 33.52 -65.31
N LEU A 561 -48.70 34.76 -65.00
CA LEU A 561 -47.65 35.50 -65.70
C LEU A 561 -46.31 34.80 -65.44
N GLY A 562 -45.36 34.87 -66.37
CA GLY A 562 -44.04 34.26 -66.21
C GLY A 562 -44.02 32.72 -66.18
N ASP A 563 -45.15 32.05 -66.40
CA ASP A 563 -45.23 30.58 -66.43
C ASP A 563 -44.48 29.99 -67.64
N LYS A 564 -44.17 28.69 -67.65
CA LYS A 564 -43.39 28.04 -68.73
C LYS A 564 -43.99 28.22 -70.12
N ARG A 565 -45.32 28.37 -70.22
CA ARG A 565 -46.04 28.65 -71.46
C ARG A 565 -46.72 30.02 -71.32
N ALA A 566 -46.66 30.82 -72.38
CA ALA A 566 -47.37 32.10 -72.43
C ALA A 566 -48.87 31.91 -72.16
N GLY A 567 -49.43 32.81 -71.36
CA GLY A 567 -50.86 32.89 -71.08
C GLY A 567 -51.61 33.59 -72.20
N VAL A 568 -52.92 33.34 -72.29
CA VAL A 568 -53.85 34.18 -73.05
C VAL A 568 -54.82 34.76 -72.03
N TYR A 569 -54.91 36.08 -71.98
CA TYR A 569 -55.74 36.83 -71.04
C TYR A 569 -56.83 37.55 -71.81
N GLU A 570 -58.05 37.54 -71.29
CA GLU A 570 -59.23 38.13 -71.94
C GLU A 570 -59.94 39.05 -70.95
N ASN A 571 -60.50 40.16 -71.46
CA ASN A 571 -61.31 41.06 -70.65
C ASN A 571 -62.72 40.49 -70.51
N ILE A 572 -63.20 40.46 -69.28
CA ILE A 572 -64.58 40.18 -68.93
C ILE A 572 -65.21 41.52 -68.55
N GLU A 573 -66.20 41.95 -69.33
CA GLU A 573 -66.95 43.17 -69.06
C GLU A 573 -68.13 42.88 -68.12
N LEU A 574 -68.26 43.70 -67.08
CA LEU A 574 -69.30 43.60 -66.07
C LEU A 574 -69.96 44.97 -65.90
N SER A 575 -71.28 45.00 -65.81
CA SER A 575 -72.00 46.23 -65.44
C SER A 575 -71.75 46.59 -63.97
N MET A 576 -71.49 47.87 -63.70
CA MET A 576 -71.44 48.40 -62.35
C MET A 576 -72.87 48.48 -61.81
N GLU A 577 -73.19 47.61 -60.86
CA GLU A 577 -74.48 47.60 -60.19
C GLU A 577 -74.36 48.27 -58.80
N PRO A 578 -75.21 49.24 -58.45
CA PRO A 578 -75.19 49.86 -57.13
C PRO A 578 -75.33 48.84 -56.00
N GLY A 579 -74.56 49.04 -54.91
CA GLY A 579 -74.60 48.17 -53.74
C GLY A 579 -73.79 46.87 -53.84
N TRP A 580 -73.06 46.67 -54.95
CA TRP A 580 -72.11 45.56 -55.08
C TRP A 580 -70.71 45.95 -54.60
N THR A 581 -70.16 45.12 -53.71
CA THR A 581 -68.76 45.20 -53.27
C THR A 581 -67.95 44.18 -54.05
N TYR A 582 -66.85 44.62 -54.63
CA TYR A 582 -65.93 43.81 -55.41
C TYR A 582 -64.66 43.56 -54.60
N THR A 583 -64.12 42.35 -54.65
CA THR A 583 -62.94 41.95 -53.89
C THR A 583 -62.04 41.05 -54.72
N LEU A 584 -60.76 41.42 -54.77
CA LEU A 584 -59.67 40.55 -55.23
C LEU A 584 -58.94 40.01 -53.99
N ALA A 585 -58.53 38.74 -54.04
CA ALA A 585 -57.77 38.10 -52.97
C ALA A 585 -56.67 37.19 -53.52
N THR A 586 -55.50 37.21 -52.90
CA THR A 586 -54.44 36.19 -53.09
C THR A 586 -54.78 34.92 -52.32
N ASP A 587 -54.14 33.81 -52.67
CA ASP A 587 -54.46 32.51 -52.07
C ASP A 587 -54.10 32.41 -50.58
N GLY A 588 -53.15 33.23 -50.10
CA GLY A 588 -52.71 33.20 -48.71
C GLY A 588 -53.83 33.40 -47.67
N PHE A 589 -54.88 34.18 -47.98
CA PHE A 589 -56.04 34.28 -47.08
C PHE A 589 -56.83 32.96 -47.04
N LEU A 590 -57.03 32.35 -48.20
CA LEU A 590 -57.82 31.13 -48.35
C LEU A 590 -57.07 29.90 -47.83
N ASP A 591 -55.75 29.89 -47.95
CA ASP A 591 -54.87 28.78 -47.59
C ASP A 591 -54.38 28.83 -46.14
N GLN A 592 -54.65 29.93 -45.42
CA GLN A 592 -54.31 30.10 -44.01
C GLN A 592 -54.82 28.91 -43.19
N ALA A 593 -53.89 28.15 -42.60
CA ALA A 593 -54.21 27.02 -41.75
C ALA A 593 -54.79 27.51 -40.43
N GLY A 594 -55.83 26.82 -39.96
CA GLY A 594 -56.54 27.22 -38.76
C GLY A 594 -57.71 26.29 -38.40
N GLY A 595 -58.54 26.75 -37.46
CA GLY A 595 -59.65 26.00 -36.90
C GLY A 595 -59.21 24.77 -36.11
N GLU A 596 -60.17 23.92 -35.76
CA GLU A 596 -59.93 22.73 -34.92
C GLU A 596 -59.01 21.69 -35.55
N HIS A 597 -58.98 21.62 -36.88
CA HIS A 597 -58.31 20.56 -37.65
C HIS A 597 -57.08 21.04 -38.43
N GLY A 598 -56.76 22.34 -38.40
CA GLY A 598 -55.63 22.92 -39.13
C GLY A 598 -55.81 22.99 -40.65
N PHE A 599 -57.04 22.94 -41.16
CA PHE A 599 -57.32 23.11 -42.60
C PHE A 599 -57.21 24.57 -43.03
N GLY A 600 -57.05 24.81 -44.34
CA GLY A 600 -57.14 26.16 -44.93
C GLY A 600 -58.49 26.82 -44.64
N PHE A 601 -58.53 28.15 -44.59
CA PHE A 601 -59.76 28.93 -44.40
C PHE A 601 -60.83 28.52 -45.42
N GLY A 602 -60.41 28.37 -46.68
CA GLY A 602 -61.15 27.72 -47.75
C GLY A 602 -62.19 28.60 -48.44
N ASN A 603 -62.54 28.22 -49.67
CA ASN A 603 -63.45 28.96 -50.55
C ASN A 603 -64.84 29.18 -49.94
N THR A 604 -65.41 28.16 -49.26
CA THR A 604 -66.76 28.27 -48.70
C THR A 604 -66.87 29.34 -47.62
N ARG A 605 -65.94 29.34 -46.65
CA ARG A 605 -65.92 30.34 -45.58
C ARG A 605 -65.63 31.73 -46.12
N PHE A 606 -64.72 31.82 -47.11
CA PHE A 606 -64.40 33.07 -47.75
C PHE A 606 -65.61 33.66 -48.47
N ALA A 607 -66.32 32.85 -49.25
CA ALA A 607 -67.57 33.23 -49.92
C ALA A 607 -68.64 33.71 -48.93
N ASP A 608 -68.86 32.95 -47.84
CA ASP A 608 -69.83 33.30 -46.80
C ASP A 608 -69.45 34.61 -46.08
N MET A 609 -68.15 34.82 -45.83
CA MET A 609 -67.63 36.04 -45.22
C MET A 609 -67.86 37.26 -46.13
N LEU A 610 -67.49 37.17 -47.42
CA LEU A 610 -67.73 38.25 -48.38
C LEU A 610 -69.22 38.59 -48.46
N LYS A 611 -70.09 37.59 -48.53
CA LYS A 611 -71.54 37.77 -48.59
C LYS A 611 -72.09 38.43 -47.32
N THR A 612 -71.68 37.97 -46.14
CA THR A 612 -72.17 38.48 -44.85
C THR A 612 -71.83 39.96 -44.64
N HIS A 613 -70.67 40.40 -45.13
CA HIS A 613 -70.15 41.74 -44.88
C HIS A 613 -70.31 42.71 -46.06
N ALA A 614 -70.74 42.25 -47.23
CA ALA A 614 -70.81 43.03 -48.48
C ALA A 614 -71.51 44.40 -48.36
N ARG A 615 -72.53 44.53 -47.50
CA ARG A 615 -73.28 45.79 -47.31
C ARG A 615 -72.66 46.73 -46.29
N ARG A 616 -71.75 46.26 -45.44
CA ARG A 616 -71.13 47.09 -44.40
C ARG A 616 -70.18 48.13 -45.01
N PRO A 617 -69.89 49.24 -44.30
CA PRO A 617 -68.81 50.14 -44.68
C PRO A 617 -67.50 49.38 -44.87
N LEU A 618 -66.73 49.70 -45.91
CA LEU A 618 -65.51 48.96 -46.26
C LEU A 618 -64.46 49.00 -45.12
N THR A 619 -64.45 50.07 -44.33
CA THR A 619 -63.65 50.21 -43.11
C THR A 619 -64.04 49.21 -42.01
N GLU A 620 -65.32 48.83 -41.91
CA GLU A 620 -65.76 47.77 -41.01
C GLU A 620 -65.51 46.37 -41.59
N GLN A 621 -65.58 46.22 -42.92
CA GLN A 621 -65.30 44.95 -43.60
C GLN A 621 -63.85 44.52 -43.36
N VAL A 622 -62.87 45.41 -43.53
CA VAL A 622 -61.45 45.08 -43.31
C VAL A 622 -61.19 44.64 -41.86
N ALA A 623 -61.81 45.31 -40.89
CA ALA A 623 -61.70 44.93 -39.48
C ALA A 623 -62.32 43.54 -39.23
N ALA A 624 -63.50 43.27 -39.79
CA ALA A 624 -64.16 41.97 -39.67
C ALA A 624 -63.36 40.85 -40.33
N PHE A 625 -62.77 41.09 -41.51
CA PHE A 625 -61.98 40.08 -42.23
C PHE A 625 -60.66 39.78 -41.50
N THR A 626 -60.03 40.82 -40.97
CA THR A 626 -58.81 40.68 -40.15
C THR A 626 -59.09 39.85 -38.89
N GLN A 627 -60.20 40.13 -38.20
CA GLN A 627 -60.59 39.38 -37.01
C GLN A 627 -60.96 37.93 -37.33
N ALA A 628 -61.76 37.70 -38.38
CA ALA A 628 -62.16 36.36 -38.81
C ALA A 628 -60.93 35.50 -39.17
N LEU A 629 -59.95 36.09 -39.84
CA LEU A 629 -58.68 35.44 -40.14
C LEU A 629 -57.88 35.11 -38.87
N ALA A 630 -57.76 36.07 -37.94
CA ALA A 630 -57.04 35.87 -36.68
C ALA A 630 -57.68 34.79 -35.81
N ASP A 631 -59.01 34.78 -35.69
CA ASP A 631 -59.78 33.79 -34.93
C ASP A 631 -59.63 32.40 -35.54
N TYR A 632 -59.64 32.30 -36.87
CA TYR A 632 -59.43 31.03 -37.55
C TYR A 632 -57.98 30.55 -37.41
N GLN A 633 -57.00 31.43 -37.65
CA GLN A 633 -55.57 31.13 -37.57
C GLN A 633 -55.17 30.61 -36.17
N GLY A 634 -55.64 31.26 -35.10
CA GLY A 634 -55.28 30.90 -33.73
C GLY A 634 -53.77 30.87 -33.51
N GLY A 635 -53.24 29.74 -33.02
CA GLY A 635 -51.80 29.55 -32.79
C GLY A 635 -51.00 29.07 -34.02
N GLN A 636 -51.63 28.89 -35.18
CA GLN A 636 -50.93 28.43 -36.39
C GLN A 636 -50.10 29.56 -37.01
N PRO A 637 -48.91 29.26 -37.56
CA PRO A 637 -48.13 30.26 -38.29
C PRO A 637 -48.87 30.72 -39.56
N GLN A 638 -48.56 31.93 -40.01
CA GLN A 638 -49.02 32.40 -41.30
C GLN A 638 -48.36 31.56 -42.41
N ARG A 639 -49.16 31.05 -43.36
CA ARG A 639 -48.65 30.14 -44.39
C ARG A 639 -48.05 30.84 -45.59
N ASP A 640 -48.68 31.91 -46.02
CA ASP A 640 -48.27 32.69 -47.19
C ASP A 640 -48.54 34.18 -47.02
N ASP A 641 -48.10 35.00 -47.98
CA ASP A 641 -48.44 36.42 -48.04
C ASP A 641 -49.95 36.62 -48.28
N ILE A 642 -50.55 37.62 -47.64
CA ILE A 642 -52.01 37.82 -47.66
C ILE A 642 -52.33 39.21 -48.21
N THR A 643 -53.08 39.25 -49.31
CA THR A 643 -53.56 40.50 -49.91
C THR A 643 -55.01 40.43 -50.33
N LEU A 644 -55.83 41.33 -49.78
CA LEU A 644 -57.17 41.62 -50.26
C LEU A 644 -57.26 43.08 -50.68
N LEU A 645 -57.80 43.33 -51.87
CA LEU A 645 -58.17 44.67 -52.34
C LEU A 645 -59.67 44.67 -52.64
N SER A 646 -60.42 45.47 -51.89
CA SER A 646 -61.86 45.60 -52.07
C SER A 646 -62.25 47.02 -52.42
N PHE A 647 -63.28 47.17 -53.24
CA PHE A 647 -63.79 48.46 -53.69
C PHE A 647 -65.30 48.39 -53.94
N ARG A 648 -65.97 49.54 -53.78
CA ARG A 648 -67.42 49.68 -53.98
C ARG A 648 -67.75 51.03 -54.59
N PHE A 649 -68.49 51.03 -55.69
CA PHE A 649 -69.02 52.24 -56.31
C PHE A 649 -70.53 52.28 -56.15
N GLU A 650 -71.08 53.47 -55.97
CA GLU A 650 -72.53 53.72 -55.81
C GLU A 650 -73.18 54.14 -57.12
#